data_AF-A0A1Q3E572-F1
#
_entry.id   AF-A0A1Q3E572-F1
#
_cell.length_a   1.000
_cell.length_b   1.000
_cell.length_c   1.000
_cell.angle_alpha   90.00
_cell.angle_beta   90.00
_cell.angle_gamma   90.00
#
_symmetry.space_group_name_H-M   'P 1'
#
loop_
_entity.id
_entity.type
_entity.pdbx_description
1 polymer ?
#
loop_
_entity_poly.entity_id
_entity_poly.type
_entity_poly.pdbx_seq_one_letter_code
_entity_poly.pdbx_strand_id
1 'polypeptide(L)'
;MQMISLHLLLHRPLPGRESLDPLFGPYISTLPQNFDYHPLSWTIKRNIGPSLDILPPDASWALQDLSSKFRNDLAAVSSFVHDHPQILKAASKAPSEFMEDNESLVHDYLWAWLNVNTRCIYHQIKNSPSDPDNITLCPILDFANHSSHLPGMKPPSPGNGNLRSNLYRDFSLLSPSDSSVDADSELHLQYGAHCNRVLFIEYGFVLSPDSIPEDQRTLEVNVDDIVEALVVEKGETGVWMKSVLVLDNYWRDWTMHYASGSAFPSYRLVMALRLISIFPSGPLPSSSEEMLRPWKNVVLGNCDKLSSNLEEAWCNILRNVCTTVIERAFTALVTPEVKVHDFIVALWTEERFVAERTRAQRLFMATLLIQAIVVLVMVGITFRMVDEHVSFSTSGYKTLPCYLALFALAEVFEMFMAADALRLRNIIQLVGILLFHLALIVSAALQVHQTRDALINGSVDCSDPDATNYLINCDVPGSLWRKIEPFLIVTPCIIAASWLIMMFWIKQLYGEFGWAIFHIVGANPKTKTMYQYYQVEICLLKFDFFFFTGVTMQLLIVVLSKNSAEFGITIAAIPIVLGLLMGAALAVQREIKWLMTISLVLRRISVSKFYRYSQKLLSTGTVYKLVRFYEPSSTSQYNTTRATLTVFTIVAFLLLFGTFVVGLRCFSDFDRGLLPSKVHGQSYKPVSTKVDLFNNGNMSQRQSSYNGGSVLAPRISIE
;
A
#
# COMPACT_ATOMS: atom_id res chain seq x y z
N MET A 1 40.05 0.56 -2.54
CA MET A 1 39.78 0.71 -1.09
C MET A 1 41.06 0.60 -0.25
N GLN A 2 41.74 -0.54 -0.31
CA GLN A 2 42.97 -0.83 0.45
C GLN A 2 44.06 0.26 0.36
N MET A 3 44.43 0.68 -0.86
CA MET A 3 45.49 1.68 -1.07
C MET A 3 45.16 3.07 -0.50
N ILE A 4 43.90 3.50 -0.59
CA ILE A 4 43.45 4.79 -0.03
C ILE A 4 43.51 4.71 1.50
N SER A 5 43.07 3.59 2.07
CA SER A 5 43.12 3.35 3.51
C SER A 5 44.57 3.31 4.03
N LEU A 6 45.48 2.65 3.31
CA LEU A 6 46.90 2.66 3.63
C LEU A 6 47.47 4.08 3.59
N HIS A 7 47.14 4.87 2.57
CA HIS A 7 47.60 6.26 2.48
C HIS A 7 47.11 7.08 3.69
N LEU A 8 45.83 7.01 4.04
CA LEU A 8 45.30 7.66 5.24
C LEU A 8 46.00 7.16 6.52
N LEU A 9 46.20 5.86 6.66
CA LEU A 9 46.89 5.26 7.81
C LEU A 9 48.32 5.80 7.96
N LEU A 10 49.08 5.92 6.86
CA LEU A 10 50.44 6.44 6.88
C LEU A 10 50.48 7.91 7.32
N HIS A 11 49.46 8.69 6.94
CA HIS A 11 49.36 10.13 7.21
C HIS A 11 48.36 10.48 8.32
N ARG A 12 47.98 9.52 9.17
CA ARG A 12 47.05 9.76 10.29
C ARG A 12 47.62 10.85 11.22
N PRO A 13 46.88 11.94 11.47
CA PRO A 13 47.33 12.98 12.38
C PRO A 13 47.36 12.45 13.83
N LEU A 14 48.35 12.89 14.60
CA LEU A 14 48.34 12.70 16.05
C LEU A 14 47.26 13.60 16.68
N PRO A 15 46.70 13.24 17.85
CA PRO A 15 45.71 14.07 18.53
C PRO A 15 46.18 15.52 18.69
N GLY A 16 45.39 16.47 18.18
CA GLY A 16 45.70 17.90 18.25
C GLY A 16 46.78 18.40 17.28
N ARG A 17 47.21 17.57 16.31
CA ARG A 17 48.17 17.96 15.26
C ARG A 17 47.54 17.81 13.87
N GLU A 18 48.07 18.55 12.90
CA GLU A 18 47.70 18.38 11.49
C GLU A 18 48.45 17.19 10.86
N SER A 19 47.86 16.64 9.81
CA SER A 19 48.47 15.60 8.99
C SER A 19 49.67 16.15 8.23
N LEU A 20 50.74 15.36 8.17
CA LEU A 20 51.97 15.69 7.44
C LEU A 20 51.92 15.30 5.96
N ASP A 21 50.75 14.88 5.45
CA ASP A 21 50.62 14.64 4.01
C ASP A 21 50.86 15.93 3.21
N PRO A 22 51.74 15.91 2.18
CA PRO A 22 52.16 17.11 1.48
C PRO A 22 51.06 17.74 0.60
N LEU A 23 50.02 16.99 0.23
CA LEU A 23 48.99 17.45 -0.73
C LEU A 23 47.61 17.55 -0.10
N PHE A 24 47.20 16.51 0.62
CA PHE A 24 45.90 16.34 1.26
C PHE A 24 45.95 16.54 2.78
N GLY A 25 47.08 16.97 3.35
CA GLY A 25 47.25 17.20 4.80
C GLY A 25 46.10 17.99 5.44
N PRO A 26 45.67 19.13 4.89
CA PRO A 26 44.53 19.89 5.41
C PRO A 26 43.22 19.07 5.43
N TYR A 27 42.92 18.34 4.35
CA TYR A 27 41.72 17.50 4.28
C TYR A 27 41.77 16.33 5.28
N ILE A 28 42.89 15.60 5.35
CA ILE A 28 43.06 14.49 6.29
C ILE A 28 42.91 14.97 7.74
N SER A 29 43.36 16.19 8.04
CA SER A 29 43.23 16.81 9.37
C SER A 29 41.78 17.12 9.77
N THR A 30 40.89 17.27 8.78
CA THR A 30 39.45 17.54 9.01
C THR A 30 38.59 16.28 9.10
N LEU A 31 39.13 15.12 8.77
CA LEU A 31 38.40 13.84 8.86
C LEU A 31 38.01 13.51 10.31
N PRO A 32 36.87 12.85 10.55
CA PRO A 32 36.51 12.41 11.89
C PRO A 32 37.57 11.52 12.51
N GLN A 33 37.82 11.75 13.81
CA GLN A 33 38.82 11.01 14.57
C GLN A 33 38.24 9.80 15.30
N ASN A 34 36.92 9.77 15.53
CA ASN A 34 36.22 8.72 16.26
C ASN A 34 35.05 8.12 15.46
N PHE A 35 34.92 6.80 15.52
CA PHE A 35 33.84 6.00 14.94
C PHE A 35 33.26 4.99 15.94
N ASP A 36 33.32 5.25 17.25
CA ASP A 36 32.78 4.35 18.27
C ASP A 36 31.25 4.16 18.16
N TYR A 37 30.57 5.02 17.40
CA TYR A 37 29.15 4.87 17.04
C TYR A 37 28.90 3.86 15.90
N HIS A 38 29.93 3.55 15.10
CA HIS A 38 29.80 2.71 13.92
C HIS A 38 29.81 1.22 14.34
N PRO A 39 28.91 0.38 13.83
CA PRO A 39 28.78 -1.01 14.29
C PRO A 39 30.04 -1.86 14.06
N LEU A 40 30.81 -1.59 12.99
CA LEU A 40 32.10 -2.26 12.78
C LEU A 40 33.07 -2.03 13.95
N SER A 41 33.05 -0.85 14.59
CA SER A 41 33.90 -0.57 15.75
C SER A 41 33.55 -1.45 16.95
N TRP A 42 32.28 -1.79 17.14
CA TRP A 42 31.82 -2.68 18.22
C TRP A 42 32.33 -4.12 18.03
N THR A 43 32.48 -4.54 16.78
CA THR A 43 33.00 -5.87 16.42
C THR A 43 34.52 -5.94 16.53
N ILE A 44 35.24 -4.86 16.23
CA ILE A 44 36.71 -4.84 16.19
C ILE A 44 37.32 -4.44 17.54
N LYS A 45 36.78 -3.40 18.19
CA LYS A 45 37.24 -2.93 19.49
C LYS A 45 36.52 -3.69 20.60
N ARG A 46 37.26 -4.25 21.55
CA ARG A 46 36.65 -4.97 22.70
C ARG A 46 35.91 -3.98 23.62
N ASN A 47 34.74 -4.38 24.12
CA ASN A 47 33.94 -3.67 25.14
C ASN A 47 33.37 -2.30 24.73
N ILE A 48 33.12 -2.07 23.44
CA ILE A 48 32.48 -0.84 22.95
C ILE A 48 31.17 -1.20 22.25
N GLY A 49 30.09 -0.52 22.61
CA GLY A 49 28.78 -0.68 21.98
C GLY A 49 27.90 -1.80 22.58
N PRO A 50 26.71 -2.03 21.98
CA PRO A 50 25.77 -3.07 22.37
C PRO A 50 26.29 -4.50 22.10
N SER A 51 25.65 -5.49 22.72
CA SER A 51 25.76 -6.87 22.27
C SER A 51 25.24 -7.00 20.84
N LEU A 52 25.96 -7.70 19.97
CA LEU A 52 25.58 -7.88 18.57
C LEU A 52 24.35 -8.81 18.40
N ASP A 53 24.01 -9.60 19.43
CA ASP A 53 22.89 -10.54 19.42
C ASP A 53 21.52 -9.85 19.42
N ILE A 54 21.47 -8.56 19.75
CA ILE A 54 20.22 -7.78 19.81
C ILE A 54 19.87 -7.12 18.46
N LEU A 55 20.75 -7.23 17.47
CA LEU A 55 20.51 -6.74 16.11
C LEU A 55 19.53 -7.65 15.36
N PRO A 56 18.75 -7.10 14.41
CA PRO A 56 18.02 -7.93 13.45
C PRO A 56 18.95 -8.93 12.73
N PRO A 57 18.49 -10.15 12.42
CA PRO A 57 19.34 -11.20 11.83
C PRO A 57 20.12 -10.74 10.61
N ASP A 58 19.45 -10.00 9.73
CA ASP A 58 20.01 -9.51 8.49
C ASP A 58 21.06 -8.40 8.71
N ALA A 59 20.86 -7.50 9.68
CA ALA A 59 21.87 -6.52 10.08
C ALA A 59 23.10 -7.20 10.70
N SER A 60 22.89 -8.25 11.50
CA SER A 60 23.97 -9.04 12.09
C SER A 60 24.83 -9.73 11.01
N TRP A 61 24.20 -10.33 10.00
CA TRP A 61 24.93 -10.94 8.88
C TRP A 61 25.67 -9.92 8.02
N ALA A 62 25.05 -8.80 7.69
CA ALA A 62 25.70 -7.74 6.95
C ALA A 62 26.92 -7.18 7.71
N LEU A 63 26.84 -7.07 9.05
CA LEU A 63 27.96 -6.68 9.89
C LEU A 63 29.11 -7.70 9.88
N GLN A 64 28.79 -9.00 9.88
CA GLN A 64 29.78 -10.08 9.81
C GLN A 64 30.51 -10.08 8.45
N ASP A 65 29.78 -9.88 7.36
CA ASP A 65 30.35 -9.74 6.01
C ASP A 65 31.29 -8.53 5.94
N LEU A 66 30.86 -7.37 6.46
CA LEU A 66 31.68 -6.16 6.54
C LEU A 66 32.94 -6.36 7.38
N SER A 67 32.80 -7.02 8.53
CA SER A 67 33.91 -7.32 9.43
C SER A 67 34.93 -8.26 8.78
N SER A 68 34.46 -9.22 7.99
CA SER A 68 35.32 -10.13 7.23
C SER A 68 36.07 -9.38 6.11
N LYS A 69 35.38 -8.49 5.39
CA LYS A 69 35.99 -7.61 4.38
C LYS A 69 37.09 -6.73 4.98
N PHE A 70 36.83 -6.10 6.13
CA PHE A 70 37.83 -5.31 6.86
C PHE A 70 39.08 -6.12 7.20
N ARG A 71 38.92 -7.32 7.76
CA ARG A 71 40.06 -8.20 8.11
C ARG A 71 40.86 -8.62 6.88
N ASN A 72 40.19 -8.97 5.79
CA ASN A 72 40.85 -9.33 4.54
C ASN A 72 41.64 -8.16 3.96
N ASP A 73 41.08 -6.95 4.01
CA ASP A 73 41.75 -5.73 3.55
C ASP A 73 42.96 -5.38 4.43
N LEU A 74 42.84 -5.53 5.75
CA LEU A 74 43.96 -5.33 6.68
C LEU A 74 45.10 -6.31 6.40
N ALA A 75 44.78 -7.59 6.18
CA ALA A 75 45.76 -8.61 5.86
C ALA A 75 46.47 -8.32 4.53
N ALA A 76 45.71 -7.93 3.50
CA ALA A 76 46.27 -7.54 2.20
C ALA A 76 47.21 -6.32 2.31
N VAL A 77 46.81 -5.28 3.07
CA VAL A 77 47.63 -4.10 3.29
C VAL A 77 48.90 -4.44 4.09
N SER A 78 48.78 -5.26 5.13
CA SER A 78 49.91 -5.68 5.96
C SER A 78 50.93 -6.48 5.13
N SER A 79 50.47 -7.43 4.31
CA SER A 79 51.31 -8.16 3.37
C SER A 79 51.99 -7.22 2.37
N PHE A 80 51.26 -6.27 1.79
CA PHE A 80 51.81 -5.32 0.83
C PHE A 80 52.92 -4.46 1.45
N VAL A 81 52.72 -3.96 2.67
CA VAL A 81 53.71 -3.17 3.41
C VAL A 81 54.94 -4.01 3.76
N HIS A 82 54.76 -5.28 4.13
CA HIS A 82 55.86 -6.20 4.41
C HIS A 82 56.78 -6.39 3.18
N ASP A 83 56.17 -6.54 1.99
CA ASP A 83 56.90 -6.69 0.73
C ASP A 83 57.54 -5.37 0.25
N HIS A 84 57.11 -4.22 0.78
CA HIS A 84 57.53 -2.89 0.34
C HIS A 84 57.97 -1.97 1.52
N PRO A 85 59.00 -2.35 2.30
CA PRO A 85 59.39 -1.64 3.52
C PRO A 85 59.88 -0.20 3.30
N GLN A 86 60.24 0.16 2.06
CA GLN A 86 60.58 1.53 1.65
C GLN A 86 59.44 2.53 1.90
N ILE A 87 58.18 2.08 1.86
CA ILE A 87 57.00 2.95 2.07
C ILE A 87 56.98 3.45 3.52
N LEU A 88 57.34 2.60 4.48
CA LEU A 88 57.40 2.96 5.89
C LEU A 88 58.49 3.99 6.18
N LYS A 89 59.63 3.90 5.50
CA LYS A 89 60.71 4.89 5.60
C LYS A 89 60.25 6.27 5.12
N ALA A 90 59.50 6.32 4.01
CA ALA A 90 58.94 7.56 3.49
C ALA A 90 57.92 8.21 4.45
N ALA A 91 57.18 7.39 5.19
CA ALA A 91 56.23 7.84 6.21
C ALA A 91 56.83 7.99 7.62
N SER A 92 58.14 7.80 7.79
CA SER A 92 58.82 7.81 9.10
C SER A 92 58.23 6.84 10.14
N LYS A 93 57.73 5.67 9.72
CA LYS A 93 57.18 4.62 10.61
C LYS A 93 58.08 3.39 10.69
N ALA A 94 58.10 2.69 11.82
CA ALA A 94 58.89 1.47 11.98
C ALA A 94 58.14 0.23 11.46
N PRO A 95 58.84 -0.78 10.89
CA PRO A 95 58.22 -2.05 10.48
C PRO A 95 57.49 -2.79 11.61
N SER A 96 57.96 -2.67 12.85
CA SER A 96 57.33 -3.26 14.03
C SER A 96 55.95 -2.67 14.34
N GLU A 97 55.64 -1.47 13.85
CA GLU A 97 54.32 -0.85 14.01
C GLU A 97 53.28 -1.48 13.09
N PHE A 98 53.71 -2.18 12.03
CA PHE A 98 52.85 -2.78 10.98
C PHE A 98 52.71 -4.31 11.12
N MET A 99 52.65 -4.82 12.36
CA MET A 99 52.34 -6.22 12.62
C MET A 99 50.84 -6.40 12.92
N GLU A 100 50.20 -7.42 12.34
CA GLU A 100 48.74 -7.64 12.46
C GLU A 100 48.26 -7.90 13.89
N ASP A 101 49.13 -8.42 14.77
CA ASP A 101 48.85 -8.64 16.19
C ASP A 101 48.95 -7.35 17.04
N ASN A 102 49.40 -6.25 16.44
CA ASN A 102 49.41 -4.94 17.08
C ASN A 102 48.00 -4.33 17.10
N GLU A 103 47.35 -4.33 18.27
CA GLU A 103 46.02 -3.74 18.47
C GLU A 103 45.96 -2.25 18.08
N SER A 104 47.05 -1.50 18.25
CA SER A 104 47.13 -0.09 17.81
C SER A 104 47.02 0.03 16.29
N LEU A 105 47.70 -0.86 15.55
CA LEU A 105 47.62 -0.87 14.08
C LEU A 105 46.20 -1.19 13.63
N VAL A 106 45.56 -2.19 14.25
CA VAL A 106 44.18 -2.57 13.93
C VAL A 106 43.24 -1.37 14.15
N HIS A 107 43.38 -0.64 15.25
CA HIS A 107 42.59 0.55 15.54
C HIS A 107 42.88 1.74 14.61
N ASP A 108 44.15 1.95 14.25
CA ASP A 108 44.57 2.98 13.30
C ASP A 108 44.09 2.69 11.89
N TYR A 109 44.17 1.43 11.47
CA TYR A 109 43.65 0.98 10.20
C TYR A 109 42.12 1.00 10.17
N LEU A 110 41.43 0.67 11.27
CA LEU A 110 39.98 0.82 11.39
C LEU A 110 39.55 2.27 11.16
N TRP A 111 40.25 3.24 11.75
CA TRP A 111 40.00 4.66 11.50
C TRP A 111 40.17 5.02 10.02
N ALA A 112 41.28 4.58 9.41
CA ALA A 112 41.55 4.88 8.00
C ALA A 112 40.51 4.23 7.09
N TRP A 113 40.20 2.96 7.34
CA TRP A 113 39.26 2.16 6.56
C TRP A 113 37.83 2.69 6.66
N LEU A 114 37.36 3.05 7.86
CA LEU A 114 36.03 3.64 8.04
C LEU A 114 35.92 5.03 7.41
N ASN A 115 36.99 5.84 7.43
CA ASN A 115 36.99 7.10 6.70
C ASN A 115 36.77 6.88 5.21
N VAL A 116 37.42 5.90 4.59
CA VAL A 116 37.17 5.63 3.17
C VAL A 116 35.81 4.96 2.95
N ASN A 117 35.41 3.98 3.77
CA ASN A 117 34.14 3.24 3.59
C ASN A 117 32.93 4.19 3.65
N THR A 118 32.93 5.11 4.59
CA THR A 118 31.80 6.02 4.84
C THR A 118 31.78 7.25 3.92
N ARG A 119 32.88 7.59 3.23
CA ARG A 119 33.03 8.85 2.48
C ARG A 119 33.44 8.69 1.02
N CYS A 120 33.85 7.50 0.59
CA CYS A 120 34.20 7.30 -0.81
C CYS A 120 32.96 7.40 -1.70
N ILE A 121 33.16 8.02 -2.86
CA ILE A 121 32.12 8.16 -3.86
C ILE A 121 32.56 7.47 -5.14
N TYR A 122 31.57 7.08 -5.95
CA TYR A 122 31.85 6.59 -7.29
C TYR A 122 32.41 7.71 -8.15
N HIS A 123 33.58 7.46 -8.74
CA HIS A 123 34.16 8.32 -9.77
C HIS A 123 34.90 7.43 -10.77
N GLN A 124 34.56 7.57 -12.05
CA GLN A 124 35.14 6.71 -13.08
C GLN A 124 36.59 7.10 -13.37
N ILE A 125 37.53 6.34 -12.79
CA ILE A 125 38.97 6.47 -13.03
C ILE A 125 39.52 5.39 -13.97
N LYS A 126 38.78 4.30 -14.16
CA LYS A 126 39.12 3.19 -15.06
C LYS A 126 38.30 3.24 -16.34
N ASN A 127 38.78 2.53 -17.36
CA ASN A 127 38.09 2.45 -18.65
C ASN A 127 36.69 1.84 -18.52
N SER A 128 36.54 0.79 -17.71
CA SER A 128 35.23 0.17 -17.48
C SER A 128 34.45 0.95 -16.42
N PRO A 129 33.22 1.40 -16.67
CA PRO A 129 32.37 2.04 -15.66
C PRO A 129 32.04 1.11 -14.48
N SER A 130 32.04 -0.21 -14.69
CA SER A 130 31.77 -1.20 -13.65
C SER A 130 33.01 -1.64 -12.87
N ASP A 131 34.18 -1.08 -13.20
CA ASP A 131 35.42 -1.41 -12.48
C ASP A 131 35.29 -1.01 -11.00
N PRO A 132 35.60 -1.90 -10.05
CA PRO A 132 35.46 -1.59 -8.64
C PRO A 132 36.44 -0.58 -8.09
N ASP A 133 37.51 -0.31 -8.81
CA ASP A 133 38.44 0.75 -8.45
C ASP A 133 37.91 2.14 -8.82
N ASN A 134 36.71 2.26 -9.42
CA ASN A 134 36.05 3.54 -9.72
C ASN A 134 35.52 4.22 -8.45
N ILE A 135 36.41 4.51 -7.52
CA ILE A 135 36.12 5.18 -6.25
C ILE A 135 37.13 6.28 -5.99
N THR A 136 36.70 7.33 -5.28
CA THR A 136 37.60 8.40 -4.82
C THR A 136 37.10 8.99 -3.51
N LEU A 137 37.98 9.70 -2.79
CA LEU A 137 37.59 10.65 -1.76
C LEU A 137 37.53 12.04 -2.39
N CYS A 138 36.47 12.79 -2.10
CA CYS A 138 36.24 14.10 -2.66
C CYS A 138 36.09 15.11 -1.52
N PRO A 139 37.18 15.82 -1.15
CA PRO A 139 37.14 16.83 -0.10
C PRO A 139 36.03 17.85 -0.34
N ILE A 140 35.46 18.39 0.74
CA ILE A 140 34.32 19.34 0.75
C ILE A 140 32.99 18.63 0.46
N LEU A 141 32.91 17.79 -0.57
CA LEU A 141 31.70 17.08 -0.92
C LEU A 141 31.27 16.08 0.16
N ASP A 142 32.24 15.38 0.73
CA ASP A 142 32.04 14.34 1.75
C ASP A 142 31.64 14.87 3.14
N PHE A 143 31.52 16.19 3.28
CA PHE A 143 30.93 16.85 4.46
C PHE A 143 29.41 16.94 4.39
N ALA A 144 28.80 16.82 3.20
CA ALA A 144 27.36 16.93 3.05
C ALA A 144 26.67 15.69 3.61
N ASN A 145 25.75 15.86 4.56
CA ASN A 145 25.03 14.76 5.20
C ASN A 145 23.97 14.12 4.29
N HIS A 146 23.56 12.90 4.62
CA HIS A 146 22.54 12.18 3.87
C HIS A 146 21.14 12.71 4.13
N SER A 147 20.34 12.87 3.06
CA SER A 147 18.88 12.88 3.15
C SER A 147 18.27 11.93 2.11
N SER A 148 17.21 11.22 2.51
CA SER A 148 16.39 10.39 1.62
C SER A 148 15.25 11.15 0.95
N HIS A 149 15.00 12.40 1.34
CA HIS A 149 13.91 13.24 0.81
C HIS A 149 14.43 14.48 0.08
N LEU A 150 13.62 14.99 -0.85
CA LEU A 150 13.93 16.24 -1.56
C LEU A 150 13.65 17.44 -0.63
N PRO A 151 14.47 18.51 -0.69
CA PRO A 151 15.54 18.75 -1.66
C PRO A 151 16.92 18.24 -1.25
N GLY A 152 17.64 17.59 -2.17
CA GLY A 152 19.06 17.24 -2.01
C GLY A 152 19.87 17.70 -3.22
N MET A 153 21.15 18.03 -2.99
CA MET A 153 22.09 18.29 -4.07
C MET A 153 22.29 17.03 -4.90
N LYS A 154 22.31 17.18 -6.23
CA LYS A 154 22.48 16.05 -7.15
C LYS A 154 23.80 16.16 -7.90
N PRO A 155 24.54 15.05 -8.05
CA PRO A 155 25.63 15.02 -9.01
C PRO A 155 25.05 15.21 -10.42
N PRO A 156 25.83 15.74 -11.38
CA PRO A 156 25.36 15.91 -12.75
C PRO A 156 25.10 14.52 -13.30
N SER A 157 24.06 14.34 -14.12
CA SER A 157 23.85 13.05 -14.80
C SER A 157 25.16 12.62 -15.48
N PRO A 158 25.60 11.36 -15.30
CA PRO A 158 26.82 10.87 -15.94
C PRO A 158 26.60 11.01 -17.45
N GLY A 159 27.25 12.02 -18.04
CA GLY A 159 27.26 12.14 -19.49
C GLY A 159 27.97 10.91 -20.07
N ASN A 160 27.62 10.52 -21.29
CA ASN A 160 28.41 9.59 -22.12
C ASN A 160 29.78 10.20 -22.51
N GLY A 161 30.48 10.82 -21.55
CA GLY A 161 31.79 11.41 -21.72
C GLY A 161 32.85 10.31 -21.72
N ASN A 162 33.79 10.40 -22.65
CA ASN A 162 34.95 9.52 -22.68
C ASN A 162 35.79 9.69 -21.40
N LEU A 163 36.55 8.67 -20.98
CA LEU A 163 37.39 8.70 -19.76
C LEU A 163 38.27 9.98 -19.63
N ARG A 164 38.79 10.48 -20.77
CA ARG A 164 39.56 11.73 -20.82
C ARG A 164 38.78 12.97 -20.39
N SER A 165 37.47 13.05 -20.65
CA SER A 165 36.65 14.16 -20.15
C SER A 165 36.32 14.03 -18.67
N ASN A 166 36.27 12.81 -18.11
CA ASN A 166 35.97 12.61 -16.69
C ASN A 166 37.17 12.89 -15.78
N LEU A 167 38.39 12.54 -16.22
CA LEU A 167 39.63 12.78 -15.46
C LEU A 167 39.99 14.26 -15.23
N TYR A 168 39.46 15.17 -16.07
CA TYR A 168 39.76 16.61 -16.03
C TYR A 168 38.52 17.48 -15.76
N ARG A 169 37.39 16.88 -15.38
CA ARG A 169 36.16 17.62 -15.10
C ARG A 169 35.98 17.80 -13.61
N ASP A 170 35.78 19.06 -13.20
CA ASP A 170 35.45 19.39 -11.82
C ASP A 170 34.15 18.69 -11.40
N PHE A 171 34.18 18.05 -10.23
CA PHE A 171 32.99 17.43 -9.66
C PHE A 171 32.01 18.53 -9.26
N SER A 172 30.92 18.66 -10.01
CA SER A 172 29.94 19.73 -9.81
C SER A 172 28.69 19.17 -9.13
N LEU A 173 28.20 19.80 -8.06
CA LEU A 173 26.86 19.51 -7.55
C LEU A 173 25.89 20.60 -7.98
N LEU A 174 24.70 20.19 -8.37
CA LEU A 174 23.62 21.11 -8.72
C LEU A 174 22.62 21.18 -7.57
N SER A 175 22.19 22.42 -7.26
CA SER A 175 21.01 22.65 -6.44
C SER A 175 19.80 21.95 -7.08
N PRO A 176 18.85 21.43 -6.30
CA PRO A 176 17.61 20.92 -6.82
C PRO A 176 16.93 21.94 -7.73
N SER A 177 16.43 21.49 -8.89
CA SER A 177 15.82 22.35 -9.92
C SER A 177 14.44 22.87 -9.52
N ASP A 178 13.78 22.18 -8.59
CA ASP A 178 12.34 22.33 -8.32
C ASP A 178 12.06 23.00 -6.96
N SER A 179 13.10 23.40 -6.22
CA SER A 179 12.99 23.95 -4.87
C SER A 179 14.19 24.83 -4.52
N SER A 180 13.96 25.89 -3.76
CA SER A 180 15.01 26.72 -3.16
C SER A 180 15.47 26.15 -1.83
N VAL A 181 16.74 26.38 -1.50
CA VAL A 181 17.31 26.13 -0.17
C VAL A 181 17.44 27.48 0.53
N ASP A 182 16.92 27.59 1.75
CA ASP A 182 16.96 28.85 2.51
C ASP A 182 18.39 29.14 3.00
N ALA A 183 18.71 30.42 3.18
CA ALA A 183 19.96 30.81 3.82
C ALA A 183 20.08 30.17 5.21
N ASP A 184 21.30 29.83 5.61
CA ASP A 184 21.63 29.18 6.89
C ASP A 184 21.05 27.75 7.09
N SER A 185 20.45 27.16 6.06
CA SER A 185 20.01 25.76 6.10
C SER A 185 21.10 24.78 5.65
N GLU A 186 21.06 23.57 6.19
CA GLU A 186 22.04 22.52 5.89
C GLU A 186 21.83 21.94 4.49
N LEU A 187 22.93 21.80 3.75
CA LEU A 187 22.95 21.20 2.42
C LEU A 187 23.13 19.69 2.51
N HIS A 188 22.16 18.95 2.00
CA HIS A 188 22.15 17.48 2.03
C HIS A 188 22.48 16.87 0.66
N LEU A 189 23.07 15.66 0.67
CA LEU A 189 23.32 14.81 -0.49
C LEU A 189 22.50 13.50 -0.37
N GLN A 190 22.01 12.97 -1.48
CA GLN A 190 21.52 11.58 -1.49
C GLN A 190 22.69 10.63 -1.77
N TYR A 191 23.14 9.88 -0.76
CA TYR A 191 24.27 8.94 -0.89
C TYR A 191 23.94 7.79 -1.84
N GLY A 192 22.66 7.41 -1.88
CA GLY A 192 22.09 6.38 -2.72
C GLY A 192 20.67 6.07 -2.27
N ALA A 193 19.98 5.18 -2.98
CA ALA A 193 18.73 4.60 -2.52
C ALA A 193 19.03 3.47 -1.51
N HIS A 194 19.55 3.83 -0.34
CA HIS A 194 19.96 2.89 0.68
C HIS A 194 18.87 2.68 1.72
N CYS A 195 18.63 1.43 2.10
CA CYS A 195 17.80 1.08 3.25
C CYS A 195 18.54 1.32 4.58
N ASN A 196 17.79 1.40 5.69
CA ASN A 196 18.38 1.69 6.99
C ASN A 196 19.42 0.66 7.43
N ARG A 197 19.29 -0.60 7.00
CA ARG A 197 20.35 -1.60 7.19
C ARG A 197 21.67 -1.16 6.57
N VAL A 198 21.66 -0.74 5.30
CA VAL A 198 22.88 -0.33 4.59
C VAL A 198 23.44 0.95 5.22
N LEU A 199 22.57 1.92 5.53
CA LEU A 199 22.99 3.14 6.23
C LEU A 199 23.64 2.81 7.59
N PHE A 200 23.07 1.88 8.34
CA PHE A 200 23.57 1.50 9.65
C PHE A 200 24.92 0.79 9.54
N ILE A 201 25.02 -0.21 8.66
CA ILE A 201 26.19 -1.08 8.57
C ILE A 201 27.37 -0.40 7.87
N GLU A 202 27.12 0.34 6.78
CA GLU A 202 28.19 0.94 5.97
C GLU A 202 28.55 2.36 6.42
N TYR A 203 27.60 3.11 6.99
CA TYR A 203 27.77 4.53 7.35
C TYR A 203 27.63 4.81 8.85
N GLY A 204 27.05 3.90 9.64
CA GLY A 204 26.92 4.05 11.09
C GLY A 204 25.73 4.87 11.58
N PHE A 205 24.69 5.07 10.76
CA PHE A 205 23.48 5.79 11.17
C PHE A 205 22.20 5.19 10.56
N VAL A 206 21.03 5.54 11.09
CA VAL A 206 19.72 5.20 10.50
C VAL A 206 18.90 6.46 10.34
N LEU A 207 17.97 6.43 9.39
CA LEU A 207 16.94 7.45 9.26
C LEU A 207 15.72 7.03 10.08
N SER A 208 15.30 7.88 11.01
CA SER A 208 14.03 7.67 11.70
C SER A 208 12.89 7.75 10.68
N PRO A 209 11.97 6.78 10.61
CA PRO A 209 10.82 6.87 9.72
C PRO A 209 10.07 8.21 9.86
N ASP A 210 9.95 8.72 11.08
CA ASP A 210 9.24 9.97 11.38
C ASP A 210 9.94 11.23 10.85
N SER A 211 11.24 11.13 10.55
CA SER A 211 12.01 12.22 9.93
C SER A 211 11.80 12.34 8.42
N ILE A 212 11.15 11.34 7.81
CA ILE A 212 10.91 11.28 6.36
C ILE A 212 9.41 11.48 6.11
N PRO A 213 9.02 12.44 5.23
CA PRO A 213 7.65 12.57 4.75
C PRO A 213 7.09 11.21 4.28
N GLU A 214 5.89 10.85 4.72
CA GLU A 214 5.30 9.52 4.47
C GLU A 214 5.22 9.18 2.97
N ASP A 215 5.06 10.20 2.13
CA ASP A 215 4.97 10.11 0.69
C ASP A 215 6.33 9.83 0.00
N GLN A 216 7.44 10.17 0.67
CA GLN A 216 8.81 9.93 0.22
C GLN A 216 9.50 8.78 0.97
N ARG A 217 8.83 8.19 1.95
CA ARG A 217 9.38 7.11 2.77
C ARG A 217 9.52 5.81 1.98
N THR A 218 10.76 5.34 1.87
CA THR A 218 11.11 4.04 1.31
C THR A 218 11.81 3.19 2.37
N LEU A 219 11.22 2.05 2.71
CA LEU A 219 11.75 1.09 3.70
C LEU A 219 11.94 -0.27 3.05
N GLU A 220 12.87 -1.05 3.57
CA GLU A 220 13.21 -2.37 3.03
C GLU A 220 13.60 -3.33 4.15
N VAL A 221 12.99 -4.51 4.13
CA VAL A 221 13.23 -5.57 5.10
C VAL A 221 13.63 -6.81 4.34
N ASN A 222 14.83 -7.33 4.60
CA ASN A 222 15.27 -8.60 4.05
C ASN A 222 14.75 -9.76 4.94
N VAL A 223 14.33 -10.84 4.29
CA VAL A 223 13.77 -12.03 4.93
C VAL A 223 14.51 -13.30 4.49
N ASP A 224 15.80 -13.18 4.17
CA ASP A 224 16.64 -14.29 3.74
C ASP A 224 16.69 -15.39 4.79
N ASP A 225 16.73 -15.04 6.07
CA ASP A 225 16.75 -15.98 7.18
C ASP A 225 15.53 -16.91 7.20
N ILE A 226 14.35 -16.34 7.00
CA ILE A 226 13.09 -17.06 7.03
C ILE A 226 12.95 -17.92 5.77
N VAL A 227 13.25 -17.36 4.59
CA VAL A 227 13.09 -18.09 3.33
C VAL A 227 14.13 -19.21 3.19
N GLU A 228 15.37 -19.02 3.66
CA GLU A 228 16.36 -20.09 3.72
C GLU A 228 15.90 -21.23 4.63
N ALA A 229 15.35 -20.91 5.82
CA ALA A 229 14.79 -21.92 6.71
C ALA A 229 13.68 -22.72 6.01
N LEU A 230 12.75 -22.05 5.31
CA LEU A 230 11.69 -22.70 4.54
C LEU A 230 12.22 -23.62 3.44
N VAL A 231 13.32 -23.26 2.78
CA VAL A 231 13.97 -24.11 1.78
C VAL A 231 14.64 -25.31 2.45
N VAL A 232 15.34 -25.12 3.57
CA VAL A 232 16.00 -26.19 4.32
C VAL A 232 15.00 -27.22 4.84
N GLU A 233 13.84 -26.78 5.34
CA GLU A 233 12.74 -27.64 5.80
C GLU A 233 12.19 -28.58 4.71
N LYS A 234 12.46 -28.31 3.43
CA LYS A 234 12.08 -29.20 2.32
C LYS A 234 12.97 -30.44 2.18
N GLY A 235 14.07 -30.55 2.92
CA GLY A 235 14.98 -31.70 2.86
C GLY A 235 15.75 -31.78 1.53
N GLU A 236 15.84 -32.98 0.93
CA GLU A 236 16.54 -33.20 -0.35
C GLU A 236 15.99 -32.32 -1.48
N THR A 237 14.66 -32.17 -1.54
CA THR A 237 14.01 -31.28 -2.50
C THR A 237 14.44 -29.82 -2.31
N GLY A 238 14.65 -29.39 -1.07
CA GLY A 238 15.15 -28.06 -0.73
C GLY A 238 16.55 -27.78 -1.27
N VAL A 239 17.45 -28.76 -1.16
CA VAL A 239 18.82 -28.66 -1.71
C VAL A 239 18.78 -28.49 -3.24
N TRP A 240 17.90 -29.23 -3.91
CA TRP A 240 17.69 -29.08 -5.34
C TRP A 240 17.09 -27.70 -5.69
N MET A 241 16.06 -27.25 -4.96
CA MET A 241 15.45 -25.93 -5.14
C MET A 241 16.46 -24.79 -4.98
N LYS A 242 17.35 -24.88 -3.98
CA LYS A 242 18.46 -23.93 -3.82
C LYS A 242 19.33 -23.88 -5.07
N SER A 243 19.69 -25.04 -5.63
CA SER A 243 20.46 -25.11 -6.88
C SER A 243 19.73 -24.41 -8.03
N VAL A 244 18.42 -24.64 -8.19
CA VAL A 244 17.59 -23.95 -9.21
C VAL A 244 17.61 -22.43 -9.00
N LEU A 245 17.36 -21.96 -7.78
CA LEU A 245 17.36 -20.53 -7.47
C LEU A 245 18.74 -19.89 -7.67
N VAL A 246 19.84 -20.59 -7.38
CA VAL A 246 21.19 -20.10 -7.65
C VAL A 246 21.43 -20.01 -9.17
N LEU A 247 21.09 -21.05 -9.92
CA LEU A 247 21.29 -21.11 -11.37
C LEU A 247 20.51 -20.00 -12.11
N ASP A 248 19.28 -19.73 -11.69
CA ASP A 248 18.43 -18.70 -12.28
C ASP A 248 18.61 -17.31 -11.64
N ASN A 249 19.60 -17.14 -10.76
CA ASN A 249 19.92 -15.89 -10.09
C ASN A 249 18.76 -15.31 -9.23
N TYR A 250 18.05 -16.16 -8.50
CA TYR A 250 16.98 -15.83 -7.54
C TYR A 250 17.29 -16.23 -6.09
N TRP A 251 18.48 -16.75 -5.79
CA TRP A 251 18.88 -17.10 -4.42
C TRP A 251 19.22 -15.85 -3.59
N ARG A 252 18.63 -15.70 -2.39
CA ARG A 252 18.77 -14.55 -1.47
C ARG A 252 18.32 -13.21 -2.06
N ASP A 253 18.54 -12.13 -1.30
CA ASP A 253 18.04 -10.78 -1.60
C ASP A 253 16.52 -10.78 -1.73
N TRP A 254 15.87 -11.56 -0.85
CA TRP A 254 14.44 -11.63 -0.73
C TRP A 254 13.98 -10.57 0.24
N THR A 255 13.49 -9.47 -0.31
CA THR A 255 13.09 -8.29 0.45
C THR A 255 11.59 -8.05 0.39
N MET A 256 11.08 -7.39 1.42
CA MET A 256 9.79 -6.71 1.46
C MET A 256 10.05 -5.22 1.51
N HIS A 257 9.28 -4.45 0.75
CA HIS A 257 9.44 -3.01 0.67
C HIS A 257 8.19 -2.31 1.16
N TYR A 258 8.37 -1.12 1.71
CA TYR A 258 7.31 -0.13 1.82
C TYR A 258 7.75 1.09 1.02
N ALA A 259 6.97 1.47 0.03
CA ALA A 259 7.18 2.71 -0.70
C ALA A 259 5.83 3.26 -1.12
N SER A 260 5.74 4.59 -1.13
CA SER A 260 4.57 5.27 -1.70
C SER A 260 3.25 4.81 -1.04
N GLY A 261 3.27 4.64 0.28
CA GLY A 261 2.10 4.29 1.08
C GLY A 261 1.75 2.80 1.15
N SER A 262 2.38 1.90 0.38
CA SER A 262 2.03 0.47 0.33
C SER A 262 3.23 -0.43 0.57
N ALA A 263 2.98 -1.57 1.26
CA ALA A 263 3.95 -2.64 1.38
C ALA A 263 3.81 -3.67 0.24
N PHE A 264 4.92 -4.21 -0.25
CA PHE A 264 4.94 -5.23 -1.30
C PHE A 264 6.22 -6.10 -1.24
N PRO A 265 6.14 -7.39 -1.60
CA PRO A 265 7.33 -8.24 -1.71
C PRO A 265 8.13 -7.90 -2.98
N SER A 266 9.44 -8.10 -2.93
CA SER A 266 10.30 -8.08 -4.11
C SER A 266 9.93 -9.21 -5.09
N TYR A 267 10.22 -9.01 -6.38
CA TYR A 267 9.99 -10.05 -7.38
C TYR A 267 10.78 -11.33 -7.08
N ARG A 268 11.99 -11.19 -6.52
CA ARG A 268 12.82 -12.33 -6.09
C ARG A 268 12.12 -13.17 -5.03
N LEU A 269 11.55 -12.51 -4.01
CA LEU A 269 10.79 -13.17 -2.95
C LEU A 269 9.57 -13.89 -3.53
N VAL A 270 8.83 -13.26 -4.45
CA VAL A 270 7.69 -13.90 -5.13
C VAL A 270 8.12 -15.15 -5.89
N MET A 271 9.25 -15.12 -6.62
CA MET A 271 9.75 -16.29 -7.35
C MET A 271 10.15 -17.43 -6.42
N ALA A 272 10.84 -17.13 -5.32
CA ALA A 272 11.24 -18.14 -4.34
C ALA A 272 10.01 -18.80 -3.68
N LEU A 273 9.04 -18.00 -3.22
CA LEU A 273 7.83 -18.53 -2.58
C LEU A 273 6.96 -19.34 -3.57
N ARG A 274 6.88 -18.91 -4.84
CA ARG A 274 6.23 -19.68 -5.90
C ARG A 274 6.90 -21.05 -6.08
N LEU A 275 8.23 -21.12 -6.11
CA LEU A 275 8.95 -22.39 -6.20
C LEU A 275 8.67 -23.29 -4.98
N ILE A 276 8.72 -22.71 -3.77
CA ILE A 276 8.42 -23.42 -2.51
C ILE A 276 6.99 -23.99 -2.50
N SER A 277 6.03 -23.28 -3.12
CA SER A 277 4.63 -23.72 -3.19
C SER A 277 4.38 -24.89 -4.15
N ILE A 278 5.26 -25.12 -5.13
CA ILE A 278 5.12 -26.19 -6.12
C ILE A 278 5.57 -27.54 -5.55
N PHE A 279 6.64 -27.54 -4.77
CA PHE A 279 7.34 -28.76 -4.38
C PHE A 279 7.01 -29.20 -2.94
N PRO A 280 6.70 -30.49 -2.72
CA PRO A 280 6.50 -31.04 -1.37
C PRO A 280 7.84 -31.17 -0.62
N SER A 281 7.77 -31.38 0.70
CA SER A 281 8.95 -31.73 1.51
C SER A 281 9.32 -33.21 1.32
N GLY A 282 10.61 -33.53 1.39
CA GLY A 282 11.12 -34.91 1.34
C GLY A 282 11.97 -35.20 0.10
N PRO A 283 11.99 -36.46 -0.40
CA PRO A 283 12.81 -36.85 -1.54
C PRO A 283 12.36 -36.16 -2.82
N LEU A 284 13.31 -35.85 -3.69
CA LEU A 284 13.04 -35.14 -4.95
C LEU A 284 12.09 -35.98 -5.84
N PRO A 285 10.93 -35.44 -6.27
CA PRO A 285 10.04 -36.17 -7.17
C PRO A 285 10.72 -36.51 -8.50
N SER A 286 10.44 -37.70 -9.03
CA SER A 286 10.94 -38.13 -10.35
C SER A 286 10.44 -37.25 -11.50
N SER A 287 9.28 -36.60 -11.33
CA SER A 287 8.68 -35.64 -12.27
C SER A 287 9.10 -34.18 -11.99
N SER A 288 10.18 -33.94 -11.24
CA SER A 288 10.62 -32.60 -10.82
C SER A 288 10.79 -31.61 -11.96
N GLU A 289 11.39 -32.03 -13.08
CA GLU A 289 11.54 -31.18 -14.27
C GLU A 289 10.20 -30.78 -14.91
N GLU A 290 9.21 -31.67 -14.91
CA GLU A 290 7.87 -31.35 -15.41
C GLU A 290 7.14 -30.39 -14.48
N MET A 291 7.27 -30.61 -13.16
CA MET A 291 6.71 -29.73 -12.12
C MET A 291 7.34 -28.33 -12.12
N LEU A 292 8.58 -28.20 -12.57
CA LEU A 292 9.30 -26.91 -12.66
C LEU A 292 8.83 -26.04 -13.84
N ARG A 293 8.26 -26.64 -14.90
CA ARG A 293 7.88 -25.94 -16.14
C ARG A 293 6.98 -24.71 -15.93
N PRO A 294 5.91 -24.75 -15.11
CA PRO A 294 5.08 -23.58 -14.86
C PRO A 294 5.86 -22.42 -14.24
N TRP A 295 6.79 -22.71 -13.33
CA TRP A 295 7.65 -21.69 -12.71
C TRP A 295 8.62 -21.09 -13.73
N LYS A 296 9.26 -21.92 -14.57
CA LYS A 296 10.11 -21.44 -15.66
C LYS A 296 9.35 -20.57 -16.67
N ASN A 297 8.12 -20.92 -17.00
CA ASN A 297 7.27 -20.10 -17.87
C ASN A 297 7.00 -18.71 -17.28
N VAL A 298 6.85 -18.61 -15.95
CA VAL A 298 6.72 -17.33 -15.26
C VAL A 298 8.03 -16.54 -15.31
N VAL A 299 9.15 -17.18 -14.97
CA VAL A 299 10.47 -16.54 -14.97
C VAL A 299 10.87 -16.02 -16.36
N LEU A 300 10.53 -16.76 -17.42
CA LEU A 300 10.79 -16.39 -18.81
C LEU A 300 9.77 -15.38 -19.38
N GLY A 301 8.72 -15.02 -18.62
CA GLY A 301 7.67 -14.10 -19.07
C GLY A 301 6.67 -14.69 -20.06
N ASN A 302 6.62 -16.03 -20.21
CA ASN A 302 5.63 -16.72 -21.04
C ASN A 302 4.23 -16.73 -20.40
N CYS A 303 4.17 -16.63 -19.07
CA CYS A 303 2.94 -16.58 -18.29
C CYS A 303 3.10 -15.60 -17.12
N ASP A 304 2.05 -14.86 -16.76
CA ASP A 304 2.13 -13.89 -15.65
C ASP A 304 2.04 -14.56 -14.25
N LYS A 305 1.35 -15.70 -14.18
CA LYS A 305 0.95 -16.36 -12.91
C LYS A 305 0.97 -17.88 -13.05
N LEU A 306 1.09 -18.55 -11.90
CA LEU A 306 0.83 -19.97 -11.74
C LEU A 306 -0.69 -20.25 -11.71
N SER A 307 -1.07 -21.52 -11.53
CA SER A 307 -2.47 -21.89 -11.29
C SER A 307 -3.01 -21.23 -10.02
N SER A 308 -4.32 -20.96 -9.97
CA SER A 308 -4.95 -20.23 -8.86
C SER A 308 -4.63 -20.82 -7.48
N ASN A 309 -4.58 -22.15 -7.37
CA ASN A 309 -4.27 -22.84 -6.12
C ASN A 309 -2.83 -22.59 -5.67
N LEU A 310 -1.87 -22.56 -6.60
CA LEU A 310 -0.47 -22.27 -6.31
C LEU A 310 -0.26 -20.78 -5.98
N GLU A 311 -0.99 -19.89 -6.66
CA GLU A 311 -0.99 -18.46 -6.33
C GLU A 311 -1.48 -18.21 -4.90
N GLU A 312 -2.53 -18.90 -4.48
CA GLU A 312 -3.01 -18.84 -3.10
C GLU A 312 -2.00 -19.44 -2.11
N ALA A 313 -1.36 -20.56 -2.47
CA ALA A 313 -0.38 -21.25 -1.63
C ALA A 313 0.84 -20.36 -1.32
N TRP A 314 1.49 -19.75 -2.32
CA TRP A 314 2.65 -18.90 -2.04
C TRP A 314 2.26 -17.62 -1.28
N CYS A 315 1.05 -17.09 -1.52
CA CYS A 315 0.50 -15.99 -0.73
C CYS A 315 0.32 -16.37 0.75
N ASN A 316 -0.09 -17.61 1.04
CA ASN A 316 -0.17 -18.12 2.41
C ASN A 316 1.21 -18.23 3.06
N ILE A 317 2.22 -18.68 2.32
CA ILE A 317 3.60 -18.71 2.83
C ILE A 317 4.09 -17.28 3.13
N LEU A 318 3.85 -16.31 2.23
CA LEU A 318 4.21 -14.91 2.48
C LEU A 318 3.55 -14.36 3.75
N ARG A 319 2.30 -14.74 4.03
CA ARG A 319 1.62 -14.34 5.26
C ARG A 319 2.32 -14.89 6.50
N ASN A 320 2.77 -16.13 6.46
CA ASN A 320 3.52 -16.75 7.55
C ASN A 320 4.86 -16.01 7.75
N VAL A 321 5.58 -15.71 6.67
CA VAL A 321 6.79 -14.88 6.72
C VAL A 321 6.50 -13.54 7.40
N CYS A 322 5.44 -12.83 7.00
CA CYS A 322 5.06 -11.56 7.63
C CYS A 322 4.73 -11.73 9.13
N THR A 323 4.04 -12.80 9.53
CA THR A 323 3.74 -13.08 10.94
C THR A 323 5.01 -13.30 11.74
N THR A 324 5.94 -14.11 11.24
CA THR A 324 7.24 -14.36 11.88
C THR A 324 8.05 -13.08 12.05
N VAL A 325 8.08 -12.21 11.03
CA VAL A 325 8.76 -10.89 11.13
C VAL A 325 8.11 -10.00 12.19
N ILE A 326 6.78 -9.96 12.26
CA ILE A 326 6.06 -9.16 13.27
C ILE A 326 6.36 -9.68 14.68
N GLU A 327 6.31 -10.99 14.90
CA GLU A 327 6.51 -11.60 16.21
C GLU A 327 7.95 -11.43 16.71
N ARG A 328 8.95 -11.63 15.83
CA ARG A 328 10.37 -11.43 16.21
C ARG A 328 10.64 -9.97 16.54
N ALA A 329 10.15 -9.03 15.73
CA ALA A 329 10.35 -7.61 15.95
C ALA A 329 9.63 -7.11 17.21
N PHE A 330 8.41 -7.58 17.45
CA PHE A 330 7.68 -7.26 18.68
C PHE A 330 8.44 -7.74 19.92
N THR A 331 8.94 -8.98 19.90
CA THR A 331 9.71 -9.55 21.01
C THR A 331 10.97 -8.73 21.29
N ALA A 332 11.73 -8.39 20.24
CA ALA A 332 12.93 -7.56 20.37
C ALA A 332 12.63 -6.16 20.91
N LEU A 333 11.58 -5.49 20.43
CA LEU A 333 11.22 -4.13 20.85
C LEU A 333 10.75 -4.03 22.30
N VAL A 334 10.33 -5.14 22.92
CA VAL A 334 9.95 -5.16 24.35
C VAL A 334 11.16 -5.34 25.26
N THR A 335 12.24 -5.96 24.76
CA THR A 335 13.48 -6.24 25.49
C THR A 335 14.19 -4.95 25.95
N PRO A 336 14.53 -4.81 27.25
CA PRO A 336 15.17 -3.60 27.79
C PRO A 336 16.51 -3.24 27.11
N GLU A 337 17.31 -4.24 26.75
CA GLU A 337 18.61 -4.07 26.09
C GLU A 337 18.48 -3.42 24.72
N VAL A 338 17.42 -3.72 23.97
CA VAL A 338 17.15 -3.08 22.67
C VAL A 338 16.72 -1.63 22.86
N LYS A 339 15.86 -1.35 23.86
CA LYS A 339 15.24 -0.04 24.09
C LYS A 339 16.23 1.09 24.40
N VAL A 340 17.43 0.77 24.87
CA VAL A 340 18.47 1.76 25.18
C VAL A 340 19.28 2.18 23.94
N HIS A 341 19.06 1.55 22.79
CA HIS A 341 19.79 1.81 21.54
C HIS A 341 18.84 2.25 20.41
N ASP A 342 18.68 3.57 20.23
CA ASP A 342 17.75 4.16 19.26
C ASP A 342 17.91 3.64 17.83
N PHE A 343 19.15 3.42 17.37
CA PHE A 343 19.41 2.88 16.03
C PHE A 343 18.89 1.45 15.85
N ILE A 344 19.03 0.62 16.89
CA ILE A 344 18.55 -0.77 16.87
C ILE A 344 17.03 -0.80 16.97
N VAL A 345 16.45 0.05 17.80
CA VAL A 345 14.98 0.24 17.88
C VAL A 345 14.41 0.63 16.52
N ALA A 346 15.06 1.55 15.78
CA ALA A 346 14.61 1.97 14.47
C ALA A 346 14.61 0.81 13.46
N LEU A 347 15.66 -0.02 13.44
CA LEU A 347 15.74 -1.19 12.56
C LEU A 347 14.62 -2.21 12.85
N TRP A 348 14.36 -2.53 14.11
CA TRP A 348 13.26 -3.44 14.48
C TRP A 348 11.88 -2.84 14.22
N THR A 349 11.74 -1.53 14.39
CA THR A 349 10.50 -0.80 14.08
C THR A 349 10.21 -0.85 12.59
N GLU A 350 11.23 -0.73 11.74
CA GLU A 350 11.12 -0.87 10.30
C GLU A 350 10.65 -2.28 9.89
N GLU A 351 11.25 -3.34 10.45
CA GLU A 351 10.81 -4.72 10.20
C GLU A 351 9.32 -4.92 10.47
N ARG A 352 8.89 -4.50 11.67
CA ARG A 352 7.50 -4.60 12.09
C ARG A 352 6.57 -3.80 11.18
N PHE A 353 6.95 -2.55 10.87
CA PHE A 353 6.12 -1.63 10.09
C PHE A 353 5.83 -2.16 8.68
N VAL A 354 6.87 -2.62 7.97
CA VAL A 354 6.71 -3.15 6.61
C VAL A 354 5.85 -4.40 6.61
N ALA A 355 6.06 -5.31 7.57
CA ALA A 355 5.31 -6.56 7.65
C ALA A 355 3.82 -6.35 8.02
N GLU A 356 3.48 -5.41 8.92
CA GLU A 356 2.10 -5.10 9.32
C GLU A 356 1.26 -4.53 8.17
N ARG A 357 1.84 -3.67 7.32
CA ARG A 357 1.13 -2.99 6.21
C ARG A 357 0.68 -3.92 5.09
N THR A 358 1.12 -5.17 5.06
CA THR A 358 0.55 -6.21 4.19
C THR A 358 -0.84 -6.72 4.65
N ARG A 359 -1.39 -6.23 5.79
CA ARG A 359 -2.65 -6.71 6.40
C ARG A 359 -3.84 -5.72 6.32
N ALA A 360 -3.63 -4.43 6.05
CA ALA A 360 -4.67 -3.40 6.19
C ALA A 360 -5.92 -3.64 5.30
N GLN A 361 -5.71 -4.01 4.03
CA GLN A 361 -6.79 -4.35 3.09
C GLN A 361 -7.68 -5.50 3.58
N ARG A 362 -7.08 -6.50 4.25
CA ARG A 362 -7.81 -7.64 4.81
C ARG A 362 -8.58 -7.27 6.07
N LEU A 363 -8.01 -6.42 6.93
CA LEU A 363 -8.67 -5.95 8.14
C LEU A 363 -9.85 -5.02 7.83
N PHE A 364 -9.75 -4.22 6.77
CA PHE A 364 -10.89 -3.46 6.23
C PHE A 364 -12.03 -4.39 5.80
N MET A 365 -11.75 -5.41 4.98
CA MET A 365 -12.75 -6.40 4.55
C MET A 365 -13.33 -7.20 5.73
N ALA A 366 -12.50 -7.57 6.70
CA ALA A 366 -12.96 -8.31 7.89
C ALA A 366 -13.90 -7.46 8.76
N THR A 367 -13.63 -6.16 8.89
CA THR A 367 -14.50 -5.23 9.63
C THR A 367 -15.90 -5.20 9.01
N LEU A 368 -15.99 -5.05 7.68
CA LEU A 368 -17.26 -5.07 6.96
C LEU A 368 -17.98 -6.42 7.08
N LEU A 369 -17.26 -7.53 6.91
CA LEU A 369 -17.86 -8.86 7.00
C LEU A 369 -18.45 -9.15 8.39
N ILE A 370 -17.72 -8.81 9.46
CA ILE A 370 -18.18 -9.04 10.83
C ILE A 370 -19.41 -8.19 11.12
N GLN A 371 -19.39 -6.90 10.78
CA GLN A 371 -20.55 -6.03 10.96
C GLN A 371 -21.75 -6.50 10.14
N ALA A 372 -21.56 -6.89 8.88
CA ALA A 372 -22.64 -7.42 8.03
C ALA A 372 -23.32 -8.65 8.65
N ILE A 373 -22.53 -9.60 9.16
CA ILE A 373 -23.06 -10.79 9.84
C ILE A 373 -23.92 -10.38 11.04
N VAL A 374 -23.41 -9.49 11.89
CA VAL A 374 -24.13 -9.03 13.09
C VAL A 374 -25.44 -8.34 12.71
N VAL A 375 -25.42 -7.41 11.74
CA VAL A 375 -26.62 -6.70 11.28
C VAL A 375 -27.67 -7.66 10.71
N LEU A 376 -27.28 -8.59 9.85
CA LEU A 376 -28.22 -9.56 9.26
C LEU A 376 -28.82 -10.50 10.30
N VAL A 377 -28.04 -10.91 11.31
CA VAL A 377 -28.54 -11.71 12.43
C VAL A 377 -29.56 -10.91 13.24
N MET A 378 -29.28 -9.66 13.60
CA MET A 378 -30.20 -8.82 14.39
C MET A 378 -31.52 -8.54 13.66
N VAL A 379 -31.44 -8.17 12.37
CA VAL A 379 -32.62 -7.90 11.55
C VAL A 379 -33.39 -9.20 11.26
N GLY A 380 -32.70 -10.33 11.06
CA GLY A 380 -33.29 -11.64 10.85
C GLY A 380 -34.04 -12.18 12.08
N ILE A 381 -33.46 -12.03 13.28
CA ILE A 381 -34.13 -12.37 14.56
C ILE A 381 -35.40 -11.53 14.71
N THR A 382 -35.31 -10.22 14.49
CA THR A 382 -36.45 -9.30 14.57
C THR A 382 -37.56 -9.71 13.62
N PHE A 383 -37.21 -10.03 12.36
CA PHE A 383 -38.17 -10.51 11.36
C PHE A 383 -38.87 -11.80 11.82
N ARG A 384 -38.11 -12.79 12.29
CA ARG A 384 -38.66 -14.09 12.72
C ARG A 384 -39.61 -13.95 13.91
N MET A 385 -39.23 -13.16 14.92
CA MET A 385 -40.05 -12.98 16.13
C MET A 385 -41.40 -12.32 15.82
N VAL A 386 -41.46 -11.41 14.84
CA VAL A 386 -42.71 -10.78 14.45
C VAL A 386 -43.55 -11.67 13.54
N ASP A 387 -42.93 -12.45 12.65
CA ASP A 387 -43.62 -13.41 11.77
C ASP A 387 -44.39 -14.49 12.55
N GLU A 388 -43.88 -14.89 13.73
CA GLU A 388 -44.58 -15.84 14.61
C GLU A 388 -45.90 -15.33 15.15
N HIS A 389 -46.07 -14.01 15.24
CA HIS A 389 -47.20 -13.38 15.90
C HIS A 389 -48.14 -12.69 14.91
N VAL A 390 -47.65 -12.29 13.72
CA VAL A 390 -48.44 -11.52 12.76
C VAL A 390 -48.12 -11.85 11.31
N SER A 391 -49.14 -11.84 10.45
CA SER A 391 -48.97 -12.02 9.00
C SER A 391 -48.50 -10.74 8.29
N PHE A 392 -47.35 -10.82 7.61
CA PHE A 392 -46.82 -9.75 6.75
C PHE A 392 -47.65 -9.46 5.48
N SER A 393 -48.75 -10.18 5.25
CA SER A 393 -49.70 -9.84 4.18
C SER A 393 -50.44 -8.52 4.48
N THR A 394 -50.55 -8.15 5.75
CA THR A 394 -51.20 -6.92 6.24
C THR A 394 -50.30 -5.70 6.02
N SER A 395 -50.88 -4.60 5.51
CA SER A 395 -50.13 -3.44 5.00
C SER A 395 -49.12 -2.83 5.99
N GLY A 396 -49.46 -2.73 7.28
CA GLY A 396 -48.57 -2.11 8.29
C GLY A 396 -47.31 -2.93 8.57
N TYR A 397 -47.40 -4.26 8.56
CA TYR A 397 -46.29 -5.16 8.92
C TYR A 397 -45.31 -5.41 7.77
N LYS A 398 -45.65 -5.05 6.53
CA LYS A 398 -44.75 -5.12 5.36
C LYS A 398 -43.46 -4.31 5.52
N THR A 399 -43.43 -3.40 6.49
CA THR A 399 -42.25 -2.63 6.91
C THR A 399 -41.06 -3.52 7.26
N LEU A 400 -41.28 -4.63 7.99
CA LEU A 400 -40.20 -5.52 8.43
C LEU A 400 -39.54 -6.32 7.28
N PRO A 401 -40.28 -7.05 6.41
CA PRO A 401 -39.68 -7.70 5.24
C PRO A 401 -38.97 -6.69 4.33
N CYS A 402 -39.48 -5.45 4.25
CA CYS A 402 -38.84 -4.38 3.50
C CYS A 402 -37.45 -4.03 4.08
N TYR A 403 -37.33 -3.85 5.40
CA TYR A 403 -36.03 -3.60 6.03
C TYR A 403 -35.07 -4.79 5.96
N LEU A 404 -35.56 -6.02 6.16
CA LEU A 404 -34.73 -7.22 6.00
C LEU A 404 -34.12 -7.30 4.60
N ALA A 405 -34.94 -7.13 3.56
CA ALA A 405 -34.44 -7.15 2.19
C ALA A 405 -33.48 -5.99 1.90
N LEU A 406 -33.74 -4.80 2.45
CA LEU A 406 -32.91 -3.62 2.26
C LEU A 406 -31.52 -3.76 2.89
N PHE A 407 -31.44 -4.21 4.14
CA PHE A 407 -30.17 -4.46 4.80
C PHE A 407 -29.42 -5.61 4.13
N ALA A 408 -30.08 -6.71 3.77
CA ALA A 408 -29.45 -7.79 3.01
C ALA A 408 -28.81 -7.31 1.70
N LEU A 409 -29.55 -6.49 0.94
CA LEU A 409 -29.01 -5.91 -0.29
C LEU A 409 -27.85 -4.94 0.00
N ALA A 410 -27.95 -4.12 1.04
CA ALA A 410 -26.94 -3.15 1.43
C ALA A 410 -25.61 -3.80 1.83
N GLU A 411 -25.65 -4.79 2.71
CA GLU A 411 -24.44 -5.48 3.20
C GLU A 411 -23.71 -6.20 2.06
N VAL A 412 -24.46 -6.87 1.16
CA VAL A 412 -23.87 -7.54 -0.02
C VAL A 412 -23.28 -6.51 -0.98
N PHE A 413 -23.97 -5.40 -1.22
CA PHE A 413 -23.50 -4.34 -2.10
C PHE A 413 -22.25 -3.65 -1.54
N GLU A 414 -22.21 -3.37 -0.24
CA GLU A 414 -21.05 -2.76 0.42
C GLU A 414 -19.82 -3.67 0.35
N MET A 415 -19.98 -4.97 0.58
CA MET A 415 -18.91 -5.95 0.41
C MET A 415 -18.39 -6.02 -1.03
N PHE A 416 -19.29 -5.98 -2.02
CA PHE A 416 -18.90 -5.94 -3.43
C PHE A 416 -18.16 -4.64 -3.78
N MET A 417 -18.65 -3.51 -3.30
CA MET A 417 -18.01 -2.20 -3.49
C MET A 417 -16.63 -2.16 -2.84
N ALA A 418 -16.47 -2.68 -1.64
CA ALA A 418 -15.18 -2.77 -0.95
C ALA A 418 -14.20 -3.64 -1.73
N ALA A 419 -14.62 -4.82 -2.19
CA ALA A 419 -13.77 -5.69 -3.00
C ALA A 419 -13.34 -5.02 -4.32
N ASP A 420 -14.24 -4.31 -4.99
CA ASP A 420 -13.90 -3.55 -6.21
C ASP A 420 -12.96 -2.38 -5.91
N ALA A 421 -13.23 -1.61 -4.85
CA ALA A 421 -12.40 -0.48 -4.44
C ALA A 421 -10.97 -0.91 -4.12
N LEU A 422 -10.79 -2.02 -3.41
CA LEU A 422 -9.48 -2.58 -3.10
C LEU A 422 -8.79 -3.14 -4.35
N ARG A 423 -9.52 -3.93 -5.17
CA ARG A 423 -8.97 -4.54 -6.40
C ARG A 423 -8.48 -3.48 -7.38
N LEU A 424 -9.23 -2.39 -7.54
CA LEU A 424 -8.91 -1.32 -8.47
C LEU A 424 -8.11 -0.17 -7.82
N ARG A 425 -7.74 -0.31 -6.54
CA ARG A 425 -7.04 0.72 -5.74
C ARG A 425 -7.71 2.10 -5.86
N ASN A 426 -9.02 2.12 -5.69
CA ASN A 426 -9.87 3.26 -5.98
C ASN A 426 -10.31 3.98 -4.70
N ILE A 427 -9.65 5.09 -4.41
CA ILE A 427 -9.95 5.95 -3.26
C ILE A 427 -11.35 6.55 -3.33
N ILE A 428 -11.80 6.93 -4.53
CA ILE A 428 -13.10 7.59 -4.70
C ILE A 428 -14.22 6.63 -4.31
N GLN A 429 -14.05 5.33 -4.58
CA GLN A 429 -15.00 4.32 -4.10
C GLN A 429 -14.93 4.11 -2.58
N LEU A 430 -13.75 4.17 -1.96
CA LEU A 430 -13.64 4.11 -0.49
C LEU A 430 -14.40 5.26 0.20
N VAL A 431 -14.29 6.48 -0.35
CA VAL A 431 -15.07 7.63 0.14
C VAL A 431 -16.57 7.40 -0.08
N GLY A 432 -16.95 6.86 -1.24
CA GLY A 432 -18.33 6.46 -1.52
C GLY A 432 -18.88 5.46 -0.49
N ILE A 433 -18.07 4.46 -0.11
CA ILE A 433 -18.43 3.47 0.92
C ILE A 433 -18.66 4.16 2.27
N LEU A 434 -17.81 5.10 2.69
CA LEU A 434 -18.03 5.84 3.96
C LEU A 434 -19.34 6.64 3.98
N LEU A 435 -19.69 7.29 2.86
CA LEU A 435 -20.95 8.01 2.73
C LEU A 435 -22.16 7.06 2.70
N PHE A 436 -22.01 5.92 2.05
CA PHE A 436 -23.03 4.87 2.01
C PHE A 436 -23.28 4.28 3.40
N HIS A 437 -22.22 3.95 4.13
CA HIS A 437 -22.29 3.43 5.48
C HIS A 437 -22.93 4.43 6.45
N LEU A 438 -22.68 5.74 6.28
CA LEU A 438 -23.39 6.79 7.01
C LEU A 438 -24.91 6.77 6.72
N ALA A 439 -25.31 6.53 5.47
CA ALA A 439 -26.71 6.37 5.11
C ALA A 439 -27.34 5.10 5.73
N LEU A 440 -26.56 4.03 5.95
CA LEU A 440 -27.01 2.84 6.68
C LEU A 440 -27.25 3.13 8.16
N ILE A 441 -26.42 3.96 8.80
CA ILE A 441 -26.67 4.40 10.19
C ILE A 441 -28.02 5.12 10.30
N VAL A 442 -28.30 6.06 9.38
CA VAL A 442 -29.59 6.77 9.34
C VAL A 442 -30.74 5.79 9.09
N SER A 443 -30.57 4.85 8.17
CA SER A 443 -31.60 3.85 7.84
C SER A 443 -31.88 2.90 9.01
N ALA A 444 -30.85 2.51 9.76
CA ALA A 444 -30.97 1.67 10.95
C ALA A 444 -31.67 2.42 12.10
N ALA A 445 -31.39 3.71 12.28
CA ALA A 445 -32.12 4.54 13.24
C ALA A 445 -33.61 4.68 12.86
N LEU A 446 -33.91 4.91 11.57
CA LEU A 446 -35.28 4.96 11.08
C LEU A 446 -36.03 3.63 11.24
N GLN A 447 -35.33 2.50 11.11
CA GLN A 447 -35.91 1.17 11.30
C GLN A 447 -36.52 1.01 12.70
N VAL A 448 -35.85 1.50 13.74
CA VAL A 448 -36.36 1.43 15.12
C VAL A 448 -37.72 2.10 15.22
N HIS A 449 -37.81 3.36 14.78
CA HIS A 449 -39.04 4.15 14.84
C HIS A 449 -40.15 3.56 13.95
N GLN A 450 -39.83 3.19 12.72
CA GLN A 450 -40.83 2.67 11.79
C GLN A 450 -41.35 1.28 12.15
N THR A 451 -40.51 0.44 12.77
CA THR A 451 -40.94 -0.85 13.31
C THR A 451 -41.86 -0.64 14.52
N ARG A 452 -41.57 0.37 15.36
CA ARG A 452 -42.45 0.76 16.46
C ARG A 452 -43.83 1.18 15.96
N ASP A 453 -43.88 2.09 14.99
CA ASP A 453 -45.13 2.61 14.43
C ASP A 453 -45.94 1.53 13.68
N ALA A 454 -45.24 0.54 13.11
CA ALA A 454 -45.89 -0.62 12.47
C ALA A 454 -46.55 -1.56 13.47
N LEU A 455 -45.96 -1.73 14.66
CA LEU A 455 -46.48 -2.59 15.73
C LEU A 455 -47.51 -1.85 16.59
N ILE A 456 -47.25 -0.60 16.95
CA ILE A 456 -48.11 0.22 17.82
C ILE A 456 -48.90 1.20 16.94
N ASN A 457 -49.91 0.67 16.26
CA ASN A 457 -50.70 1.39 15.25
C ASN A 457 -51.99 2.04 15.81
N GLY A 458 -52.19 2.00 17.13
CA GLY A 458 -53.34 2.62 17.80
C GLY A 458 -54.70 1.98 17.52
N SER A 459 -54.74 0.79 16.91
CA SER A 459 -56.00 0.09 16.59
C SER A 459 -56.55 -0.78 17.72
N VAL A 460 -55.81 -0.91 18.83
CA VAL A 460 -56.16 -1.70 20.02
C VAL A 460 -56.26 -0.76 21.20
N ASP A 461 -57.28 -0.93 22.04
CA ASP A 461 -57.42 -0.18 23.29
C ASP A 461 -56.42 -0.70 24.31
N CYS A 462 -55.30 0.00 24.46
CA CYS A 462 -54.23 -0.36 25.39
C CYS A 462 -54.58 -0.07 26.86
N SER A 463 -55.80 0.39 27.17
CA SER A 463 -56.31 0.49 28.54
C SER A 463 -57.01 -0.77 29.02
N ASP A 464 -57.36 -1.69 28.11
CA ASP A 464 -57.98 -2.99 28.40
C ASP A 464 -56.94 -4.13 28.27
N PRO A 465 -56.53 -4.77 29.39
CA PRO A 465 -55.58 -5.88 29.38
C PRO A 465 -56.07 -7.13 28.65
N ASP A 466 -57.40 -7.28 28.47
CA ASP A 466 -58.02 -8.44 27.83
C ASP A 466 -58.22 -8.23 26.32
N ALA A 467 -57.82 -7.09 25.78
CA ALA A 467 -57.95 -6.78 24.36
C ALA A 467 -57.16 -7.77 23.47
N THR A 468 -57.78 -8.25 22.40
CA THR A 468 -57.12 -9.12 21.42
C THR A 468 -55.90 -8.41 20.82
N ASN A 469 -54.75 -9.08 20.83
CA ASN A 469 -53.44 -8.54 20.42
C ASN A 469 -52.85 -7.46 21.35
N TYR A 470 -53.32 -7.31 22.59
CA TYR A 470 -52.74 -6.40 23.59
C TYR A 470 -51.21 -6.53 23.72
N LEU A 471 -50.69 -7.75 23.85
CA LEU A 471 -49.24 -8.01 23.95
C LEU A 471 -48.46 -7.76 22.65
N ILE A 472 -49.13 -7.59 21.51
CA ILE A 472 -48.50 -7.38 20.20
C ILE A 472 -48.49 -5.89 19.86
N ASN A 473 -49.62 -5.20 20.06
CA ASN A 473 -49.84 -3.85 19.57
C ASN A 473 -49.71 -2.74 20.63
N CYS A 474 -49.54 -3.09 21.91
CA CYS A 474 -49.38 -2.11 23.01
C CYS A 474 -47.96 -2.12 23.60
N ASP A 475 -47.50 -0.94 24.01
CA ASP A 475 -46.17 -0.73 24.62
C ASP A 475 -46.20 -1.02 26.12
N VAL A 476 -46.25 -2.30 26.48
CA VAL A 476 -46.37 -2.76 27.87
C VAL A 476 -45.27 -3.77 28.23
N PRO A 477 -44.95 -3.97 29.53
CA PRO A 477 -43.99 -4.99 29.94
C PRO A 477 -44.35 -6.38 29.41
N GLY A 478 -43.40 -7.06 28.75
CA GLY A 478 -43.62 -8.37 28.14
C GLY A 478 -44.20 -8.35 26.72
N SER A 479 -44.55 -7.17 26.19
CA SER A 479 -45.01 -7.01 24.80
C SER A 479 -43.95 -7.41 23.77
N LEU A 480 -44.41 -7.71 22.54
CA LEU A 480 -43.56 -8.04 21.42
C LEU A 480 -42.56 -6.92 21.10
N TRP A 481 -42.99 -5.65 21.14
CA TRP A 481 -42.12 -4.49 20.94
C TRP A 481 -40.94 -4.49 21.93
N ARG A 482 -41.20 -4.67 23.22
CA ARG A 482 -40.16 -4.68 24.26
C ARG A 482 -39.18 -5.84 24.14
N LYS A 483 -39.59 -6.95 23.53
CA LYS A 483 -38.71 -8.07 23.23
C LYS A 483 -37.80 -7.81 22.03
N ILE A 484 -38.27 -7.10 21.00
CA ILE A 484 -37.49 -6.85 19.78
C ILE A 484 -36.67 -5.57 19.82
N GLU A 485 -37.07 -4.59 20.62
CA GLU A 485 -36.43 -3.26 20.75
C GLU A 485 -34.91 -3.34 20.97
N PRO A 486 -34.37 -4.23 21.85
CA PRO A 486 -32.93 -4.35 22.01
C PRO A 486 -32.19 -4.77 20.73
N PHE A 487 -32.73 -5.72 19.97
CA PHE A 487 -32.10 -6.19 18.72
C PHE A 487 -32.09 -5.09 17.65
N LEU A 488 -33.16 -4.27 17.61
CA LEU A 488 -33.25 -3.12 16.71
C LEU A 488 -32.27 -2.01 17.07
N ILE A 489 -31.99 -1.78 18.36
CA ILE A 489 -31.03 -0.76 18.83
C ILE A 489 -29.58 -1.19 18.62
N VAL A 490 -29.27 -2.49 18.68
CA VAL A 490 -27.91 -3.01 18.42
C VAL A 490 -27.46 -2.68 17.00
N THR A 491 -28.34 -2.78 16.01
CA THR A 491 -28.03 -2.53 14.60
C THR A 491 -27.38 -1.17 14.33
N PRO A 492 -27.99 0.00 14.64
CA PRO A 492 -27.37 1.30 14.41
C PRO A 492 -26.09 1.50 15.24
N CYS A 493 -26.00 0.94 16.44
CA CYS A 493 -24.79 1.03 17.27
C CYS A 493 -23.59 0.30 16.65
N ILE A 494 -23.80 -0.91 16.12
CA ILE A 494 -22.73 -1.69 15.48
C ILE A 494 -22.28 -1.03 14.17
N ILE A 495 -23.22 -0.57 13.34
CA ILE A 495 -22.90 0.16 12.09
C ILE A 495 -22.14 1.47 12.41
N ALA A 496 -22.51 2.19 13.46
CA ALA A 496 -21.79 3.39 13.88
C ALA A 496 -20.37 3.08 14.39
N ALA A 497 -20.20 2.00 15.15
CA ALA A 497 -18.88 1.56 15.62
C ALA A 497 -17.97 1.11 14.46
N SER A 498 -18.49 0.32 13.51
CA SER A 498 -17.74 -0.08 12.32
C SER A 498 -17.34 1.11 11.47
N TRP A 499 -18.18 2.15 11.37
CA TRP A 499 -17.84 3.37 10.63
C TRP A 499 -16.56 4.05 11.15
N LEU A 500 -16.40 4.14 12.48
CA LEU A 500 -15.19 4.69 13.10
C LEU A 500 -13.95 3.86 12.79
N ILE A 501 -14.09 2.52 12.86
CA ILE A 501 -13.01 1.58 12.54
C ILE A 501 -12.65 1.65 11.06
N MET A 502 -13.64 1.78 10.18
CA MET A 502 -13.44 1.94 8.74
C MET A 502 -12.69 3.23 8.40
N MET A 503 -12.97 4.35 9.07
CA MET A 503 -12.20 5.58 8.89
C MET A 503 -10.71 5.39 9.20
N PHE A 504 -10.38 4.63 10.26
CA PHE A 504 -9.00 4.28 10.57
C PHE A 504 -8.34 3.50 9.44
N TRP A 505 -8.98 2.45 8.92
CA TRP A 505 -8.43 1.66 7.82
C TRP A 505 -8.37 2.44 6.50
N ILE A 506 -9.38 3.25 6.19
CA ILE A 506 -9.41 4.06 4.97
C ILE A 506 -8.34 5.14 4.99
N LYS A 507 -7.99 5.70 6.15
CA LYS A 507 -6.80 6.57 6.27
C LYS A 507 -5.53 5.85 5.82
N GLN A 508 -5.35 4.59 6.23
CA GLN A 508 -4.20 3.79 5.80
C GLN A 508 -4.24 3.44 4.30
N LEU A 509 -5.42 3.04 3.80
CA LEU A 509 -5.63 2.71 2.38
C LEU A 509 -5.52 3.93 1.46
N TYR A 510 -5.86 5.13 1.94
CA TYR A 510 -5.68 6.38 1.20
C TYR A 510 -4.20 6.61 0.88
N GLY A 511 -3.32 6.36 1.86
CA GLY A 511 -1.87 6.32 1.66
C GLY A 511 -1.46 5.31 0.59
N GLU A 512 -1.94 4.06 0.70
CA GLU A 512 -1.64 2.97 -0.25
C GLU A 512 -2.09 3.26 -1.69
N PHE A 513 -3.25 3.87 -1.88
CA PHE A 513 -3.89 4.01 -3.19
C PHE A 513 -3.57 5.34 -3.89
N GLY A 514 -3.22 6.39 -3.14
CA GLY A 514 -2.96 7.73 -3.69
C GLY A 514 -1.81 7.74 -4.70
N TRP A 515 -0.79 6.93 -4.43
CA TRP A 515 0.40 6.79 -5.25
C TRP A 515 0.24 5.83 -6.42
N ALA A 516 -0.61 4.80 -6.31
CA ALA A 516 -0.92 3.89 -7.42
C ALA A 516 -1.58 4.65 -8.58
N ILE A 517 -2.44 5.63 -8.27
CA ILE A 517 -3.10 6.50 -9.27
C ILE A 517 -2.08 7.42 -9.95
N PHE A 518 -1.06 7.90 -9.24
CA PHE A 518 0.01 8.74 -9.81
C PHE A 518 0.79 8.02 -10.91
N HIS A 519 1.08 6.72 -10.74
CA HIS A 519 1.83 5.93 -11.70
C HIS A 519 0.98 5.47 -12.91
N ILE A 520 -0.33 5.29 -12.74
CA ILE A 520 -1.25 4.86 -13.83
C ILE A 520 -1.62 6.01 -14.77
N VAL A 521 -1.74 7.23 -14.23
CA VAL A 521 -2.23 8.40 -14.99
C VAL A 521 -1.09 9.32 -15.44
N GLY A 522 0.11 9.19 -14.85
CA GLY A 522 1.25 10.05 -15.09
C GLY A 522 1.17 11.40 -14.37
N ALA A 523 2.22 12.20 -14.49
CA ALA A 523 2.36 13.48 -13.77
C ALA A 523 1.52 14.65 -14.36
N ASN A 524 0.79 14.44 -15.46
CA ASN A 524 -0.01 15.51 -16.06
C ASN A 524 -1.27 15.79 -15.20
N PRO A 525 -1.39 16.99 -14.58
CA PRO A 525 -2.50 17.30 -13.69
C PRO A 525 -3.86 17.26 -14.40
N LYS A 526 -3.91 17.62 -15.69
CA LYS A 526 -5.16 17.59 -16.47
C LYS A 526 -5.66 16.15 -16.65
N THR A 527 -4.76 15.22 -17.00
CA THR A 527 -5.11 13.79 -17.16
C THR A 527 -5.56 13.18 -15.83
N LYS A 528 -4.90 13.55 -14.72
CA LYS A 528 -5.30 13.16 -13.37
C LYS A 528 -6.71 13.63 -13.02
N THR A 529 -7.03 14.88 -13.30
CA THR A 529 -8.39 15.42 -13.09
C THR A 529 -9.43 14.70 -13.95
N MET A 530 -9.16 14.48 -15.24
CA MET A 530 -10.10 13.74 -16.12
C MET A 530 -10.31 12.29 -15.63
N TYR A 531 -9.25 11.62 -15.17
CA TYR A 531 -9.34 10.28 -14.60
C TYR A 531 -10.15 10.25 -13.29
N GLN A 532 -9.98 11.25 -12.42
CA GLN A 532 -10.77 11.39 -11.20
C GLN A 532 -12.26 11.52 -11.52
N TYR A 533 -12.66 12.40 -12.44
CA TYR A 533 -14.07 12.53 -12.84
C TYR A 533 -14.62 11.23 -13.44
N TYR A 534 -13.83 10.51 -14.25
CA TYR A 534 -14.20 9.17 -14.74
C TYR A 534 -14.47 8.19 -13.60
N GLN A 535 -13.59 8.14 -12.60
CA GLN A 535 -13.74 7.27 -11.44
C GLN A 535 -14.95 7.68 -10.58
N VAL A 536 -15.24 8.98 -10.46
CA VAL A 536 -16.47 9.49 -9.83
C VAL A 536 -17.70 9.03 -10.60
N GLU A 537 -17.74 9.13 -11.94
CA GLU A 537 -18.88 8.68 -12.76
C GLU A 537 -19.15 7.18 -12.57
N ILE A 538 -18.10 6.34 -12.62
CA ILE A 538 -18.24 4.89 -12.41
C ILE A 538 -18.72 4.59 -10.99
N CYS A 539 -18.20 5.31 -9.99
CA CYS A 539 -18.62 5.17 -8.60
C CYS A 539 -20.11 5.52 -8.44
N LEU A 540 -20.54 6.67 -8.97
CA LEU A 540 -21.92 7.13 -8.92
C LEU A 540 -22.89 6.16 -9.63
N LEU A 541 -22.51 5.60 -10.79
CA LEU A 541 -23.34 4.62 -11.50
C LEU A 541 -23.59 3.34 -10.68
N LYS A 542 -22.62 2.90 -9.86
CA LYS A 542 -22.79 1.75 -8.95
C LYS A 542 -23.73 2.08 -7.79
N PHE A 543 -23.66 3.29 -7.25
CA PHE A 543 -24.62 3.73 -6.23
C PHE A 543 -26.01 3.97 -6.81
N ASP A 544 -26.13 4.51 -8.03
CA ASP A 544 -27.40 4.62 -8.76
C ASP A 544 -28.06 3.24 -8.92
N PHE A 545 -27.27 2.20 -9.25
CA PHE A 545 -27.74 0.82 -9.29
C PHE A 545 -28.35 0.38 -7.94
N PHE A 546 -27.64 0.62 -6.84
CA PHE A 546 -28.12 0.24 -5.51
C PHE A 546 -29.40 0.98 -5.13
N PHE A 547 -29.41 2.31 -5.21
CA PHE A 547 -30.55 3.12 -4.78
C PHE A 547 -31.78 2.92 -5.67
N PHE A 548 -31.59 2.73 -6.98
CA PHE A 548 -32.70 2.35 -7.88
C PHE A 548 -33.29 0.99 -7.51
N THR A 549 -32.43 -0.01 -7.26
CA THR A 549 -32.86 -1.35 -6.86
C THR A 549 -33.57 -1.31 -5.51
N GLY A 550 -33.01 -0.57 -4.54
CA GLY A 550 -33.59 -0.37 -3.20
C GLY A 550 -34.98 0.28 -3.26
N VAL A 551 -35.12 1.42 -3.95
CA VAL A 551 -36.43 2.10 -4.10
C VAL A 551 -37.43 1.19 -4.82
N THR A 552 -37.00 0.49 -5.86
CA THR A 552 -37.90 -0.40 -6.62
C THR A 552 -38.37 -1.58 -5.77
N MET A 553 -37.46 -2.19 -5.01
CA MET A 553 -37.77 -3.27 -4.08
C MET A 553 -38.71 -2.82 -2.97
N GLN A 554 -38.47 -1.65 -2.35
CA GLN A 554 -39.34 -1.07 -1.33
C GLN A 554 -40.76 -0.84 -1.87
N LEU A 555 -40.89 -0.30 -3.09
CA LEU A 555 -42.20 -0.10 -3.73
C LEU A 555 -42.91 -1.43 -4.01
N LEU A 556 -42.21 -2.44 -4.52
CA LEU A 556 -42.80 -3.76 -4.80
C LEU A 556 -43.26 -4.49 -3.53
N ILE A 557 -42.51 -4.40 -2.44
CA ILE A 557 -42.85 -5.06 -1.17
C ILE A 557 -44.02 -4.35 -0.49
N VAL A 558 -43.94 -3.03 -0.35
CA VAL A 558 -44.82 -2.26 0.53
C VAL A 558 -46.10 -1.81 -0.18
N VAL A 559 -45.98 -1.33 -1.42
CA VAL A 559 -46.99 -0.43 -2.01
C VAL A 559 -47.80 -1.11 -3.11
N LEU A 560 -47.16 -1.82 -4.03
CA LEU A 560 -47.85 -2.25 -5.24
C LEU A 560 -48.69 -3.51 -5.01
N SER A 561 -49.96 -3.42 -5.40
CA SER A 561 -50.84 -4.59 -5.47
C SER A 561 -50.39 -5.49 -6.61
N LYS A 562 -50.30 -6.80 -6.35
CA LYS A 562 -49.85 -7.82 -7.31
C LYS A 562 -50.67 -7.84 -8.61
N ASN A 563 -51.92 -7.37 -8.58
CA ASN A 563 -52.84 -7.37 -9.73
C ASN A 563 -52.94 -6.01 -10.45
N SER A 564 -52.05 -5.05 -10.14
CA SER A 564 -52.08 -3.72 -10.78
C SER A 564 -51.17 -3.64 -12.01
N ALA A 565 -51.56 -2.83 -13.00
CA ALA A 565 -50.70 -2.53 -14.15
C ALA A 565 -49.37 -1.88 -13.71
N GLU A 566 -49.39 -1.08 -12.64
CA GLU A 566 -48.19 -0.48 -12.04
C GLU A 566 -47.18 -1.54 -11.59
N PHE A 567 -47.63 -2.71 -11.11
CA PHE A 567 -46.78 -3.79 -10.62
C PHE A 567 -46.01 -4.44 -11.76
N GLY A 568 -46.70 -4.77 -12.85
CA GLY A 568 -46.08 -5.30 -14.07
C GLY A 568 -45.09 -4.30 -14.70
N ILE A 569 -45.46 -3.02 -14.79
CA ILE A 569 -44.57 -1.98 -15.34
C ILE A 569 -43.32 -1.80 -14.48
N THR A 570 -43.46 -1.84 -13.15
CA THR A 570 -42.32 -1.68 -12.22
C THR A 570 -41.33 -2.85 -12.33
N ILE A 571 -41.83 -4.08 -12.46
CA ILE A 571 -40.98 -5.26 -12.67
C ILE A 571 -40.27 -5.19 -14.03
N ALA A 572 -40.98 -4.84 -15.11
CA ALA A 572 -40.40 -4.71 -16.44
C ALA A 572 -39.35 -3.58 -16.53
N ALA A 573 -39.48 -2.54 -15.72
CA ALA A 573 -38.53 -1.43 -15.67
C ALA A 573 -37.16 -1.82 -15.09
N ILE A 574 -37.08 -2.84 -14.21
CA ILE A 574 -35.83 -3.28 -13.58
C ILE A 574 -34.77 -3.64 -14.64
N PRO A 575 -34.97 -4.66 -15.51
CA PRO A 575 -33.95 -5.05 -16.48
C PRO A 575 -33.62 -3.92 -17.48
N ILE A 576 -34.59 -3.07 -17.82
CA ILE A 576 -34.38 -1.93 -18.73
C ILE A 576 -33.42 -0.92 -18.09
N VAL A 577 -33.67 -0.49 -16.86
CA VAL A 577 -32.82 0.50 -16.18
C VAL A 577 -31.44 -0.08 -15.89
N LEU A 578 -31.34 -1.37 -15.52
CA LEU A 578 -30.05 -2.04 -15.35
C LEU A 578 -29.24 -2.07 -16.66
N GLY A 579 -29.89 -2.35 -17.79
CA GLY A 579 -29.26 -2.27 -19.11
C GLY A 579 -28.79 -0.86 -19.47
N LEU A 580 -29.58 0.16 -19.12
CA LEU A 580 -29.22 1.58 -19.34
C LEU A 580 -28.02 2.01 -18.50
N LEU A 581 -27.94 1.60 -17.23
CA LEU A 581 -26.80 1.87 -16.34
C LEU A 581 -25.54 1.17 -16.84
N MET A 582 -25.64 -0.09 -17.25
CA MET A 582 -24.53 -0.82 -17.85
C MET A 582 -24.07 -0.19 -19.17
N GLY A 583 -25.02 0.23 -20.02
CA GLY A 583 -24.73 0.99 -21.23
C GLY A 583 -24.01 2.31 -20.95
N ALA A 584 -24.41 3.04 -19.89
CA ALA A 584 -23.73 4.26 -19.46
C ALA A 584 -22.28 3.99 -19.00
N ALA A 585 -22.07 2.92 -18.22
CA ALA A 585 -20.74 2.50 -17.80
C ALA A 585 -19.85 2.14 -19.01
N LEU A 586 -20.38 1.38 -19.98
CA LEU A 586 -19.66 1.06 -21.21
C LEU A 586 -19.36 2.31 -22.05
N ALA A 587 -20.30 3.26 -22.11
CA ALA A 587 -20.12 4.50 -22.84
C ALA A 587 -18.97 5.35 -22.29
N VAL A 588 -18.85 5.47 -20.96
CA VAL A 588 -17.78 6.25 -20.34
C VAL A 588 -16.43 5.53 -20.35
N GLN A 589 -16.44 4.19 -20.23
CA GLN A 589 -15.24 3.35 -20.30
C GLN A 589 -14.60 3.34 -21.69
N ARG A 590 -15.41 3.21 -22.73
CA ARG A 590 -14.97 3.10 -24.14
C ARG A 590 -15.11 4.40 -24.95
N GLU A 591 -15.53 5.49 -24.30
CA GLU A 591 -15.73 6.80 -24.94
C GLU A 591 -16.74 6.77 -26.12
N ILE A 592 -17.79 5.96 -26.00
CA ILE A 592 -18.83 5.78 -27.04
C ILE A 592 -19.80 6.98 -27.02
N LYS A 593 -19.57 7.96 -27.89
CA LYS A 593 -20.30 9.25 -27.90
C LYS A 593 -21.81 9.14 -28.04
N TRP A 594 -22.31 8.30 -28.96
CA TRP A 594 -23.76 8.18 -29.21
C TRP A 594 -24.47 7.58 -27.99
N LEU A 595 -23.87 6.57 -27.36
CA LEU A 595 -24.42 5.91 -26.17
C LEU A 595 -24.39 6.83 -24.95
N MET A 596 -23.30 7.60 -24.78
CA MET A 596 -23.22 8.63 -23.73
C MET A 596 -24.27 9.73 -23.94
N THR A 597 -24.49 10.16 -25.19
CA THR A 597 -25.51 11.15 -25.53
C THR A 597 -26.91 10.66 -25.17
N ILE A 598 -27.27 9.43 -25.55
CA ILE A 598 -28.55 8.82 -25.19
C ILE A 598 -28.68 8.75 -23.66
N SER A 599 -27.63 8.30 -22.96
CA SER A 599 -27.63 8.19 -21.50
C SER A 599 -27.86 9.54 -20.82
N LEU A 600 -27.18 10.61 -21.26
CA LEU A 600 -27.32 11.96 -20.71
C LEU A 600 -28.70 12.57 -21.00
N VAL A 601 -29.24 12.35 -22.20
CA VAL A 601 -30.61 12.79 -22.55
C VAL A 601 -31.64 12.11 -21.66
N LEU A 602 -31.52 10.79 -21.45
CA LEU A 602 -32.42 10.05 -20.57
C LEU A 602 -32.30 10.52 -19.10
N ARG A 603 -31.07 10.71 -18.59
CA ARG A 603 -30.83 11.28 -17.26
C ARG A 603 -31.44 12.68 -17.12
N ARG A 604 -31.26 13.56 -18.11
CA ARG A 604 -31.88 14.89 -18.15
C ARG A 604 -33.41 14.82 -18.12
N ILE A 605 -34.02 13.90 -18.87
CA ILE A 605 -35.48 13.69 -18.85
C ILE A 605 -35.93 13.25 -17.45
N SER A 606 -35.21 12.30 -16.83
CA SER A 606 -35.52 11.83 -15.48
C SER A 606 -35.41 12.94 -14.43
N VAL A 607 -34.32 13.73 -14.45
CA VAL A 607 -34.12 14.88 -13.56
C VAL A 607 -35.16 15.98 -13.83
N SER A 608 -35.43 16.31 -15.10
CA SER A 608 -36.43 17.33 -15.47
C SER A 608 -37.84 16.92 -15.07
N LYS A 609 -38.19 15.64 -15.21
CA LYS A 609 -39.46 15.11 -14.71
C LYS A 609 -39.53 15.27 -13.20
N PHE A 610 -38.50 14.84 -12.46
CA PHE A 610 -38.45 15.01 -11.01
C PHE A 610 -38.58 16.48 -10.57
N TYR A 611 -37.85 17.40 -11.21
CA TYR A 611 -37.92 18.83 -10.92
C TYR A 611 -39.29 19.44 -11.25
N ARG A 612 -39.90 19.08 -12.39
CA ARG A 612 -41.28 19.49 -12.71
C ARG A 612 -42.28 18.89 -11.72
N TYR A 613 -42.03 17.68 -11.23
CA TYR A 613 -42.82 17.04 -10.18
C TYR A 613 -42.66 17.73 -8.82
N SER A 614 -41.47 18.25 -8.47
CA SER A 614 -41.25 19.01 -7.24
C SER A 614 -41.65 20.49 -7.34
N GLN A 615 -41.75 21.07 -8.54
CA GLN A 615 -42.21 22.45 -8.76
C GLN A 615 -43.74 22.54 -8.92
N LYS A 616 -44.40 21.49 -9.42
CA LYS A 616 -45.86 21.27 -9.33
C LYS A 616 -46.30 20.87 -7.90
N LEU A 617 -45.55 21.37 -6.91
CA LEU A 617 -45.81 21.34 -5.48
C LEU A 617 -46.49 22.65 -5.02
N LEU A 618 -46.48 23.71 -5.85
CA LEU A 618 -47.15 24.99 -5.54
C LEU A 618 -48.47 25.24 -6.29
N SER A 619 -48.82 24.43 -7.29
CA SER A 619 -50.06 24.62 -8.06
C SER A 619 -50.56 23.30 -8.63
N THR A 620 -51.70 22.82 -8.09
CA THR A 620 -52.54 21.72 -8.60
C THR A 620 -51.99 20.28 -8.46
N GLY A 621 -52.55 19.56 -7.49
CA GLY A 621 -52.15 18.21 -7.06
C GLY A 621 -52.34 17.12 -8.11
N THR A 622 -51.30 16.86 -8.90
CA THR A 622 -51.14 15.57 -9.61
C THR A 622 -49.66 15.31 -9.88
N VAL A 623 -48.99 14.54 -9.00
CA VAL A 623 -47.56 14.17 -9.06
C VAL A 623 -47.33 12.80 -8.38
N TYR A 624 -46.61 11.89 -9.04
CA TYR A 624 -46.90 10.45 -8.93
C TYR A 624 -46.14 9.61 -7.89
N LYS A 625 -45.08 10.07 -7.21
CA LYS A 625 -44.37 9.21 -6.21
C LYS A 625 -44.00 9.88 -4.87
N LEU A 626 -43.16 10.91 -4.82
CA LEU A 626 -42.82 11.59 -3.55
C LEU A 626 -44.03 12.27 -2.90
N VAL A 627 -44.85 12.95 -3.72
CA VAL A 627 -46.12 13.58 -3.29
C VAL A 627 -47.16 12.52 -2.89
N ARG A 628 -47.20 11.37 -3.56
CA ARG A 628 -48.09 10.23 -3.24
C ARG A 628 -47.83 9.69 -1.81
N PHE A 629 -46.61 9.82 -1.29
CA PHE A 629 -46.31 9.41 0.09
C PHE A 629 -47.01 10.27 1.16
N TYR A 630 -47.36 11.51 0.81
CA TYR A 630 -47.98 12.50 1.70
C TYR A 630 -49.41 12.88 1.28
N GLU A 631 -49.92 12.30 0.19
CA GLU A 631 -51.26 12.58 -0.32
C GLU A 631 -52.34 11.93 0.57
N PRO A 632 -53.42 12.63 0.95
CA PRO A 632 -54.46 12.09 1.84
C PRO A 632 -55.09 10.78 1.33
N SER A 633 -55.18 10.61 0.01
CA SER A 633 -55.78 9.43 -0.65
C SER A 633 -54.96 8.15 -0.48
N SER A 634 -53.65 8.25 -0.29
CA SER A 634 -52.74 7.10 -0.14
C SER A 634 -51.92 7.08 1.15
N THR A 635 -52.11 8.05 2.05
CA THR A 635 -51.36 8.20 3.32
C THR A 635 -51.34 6.92 4.16
N SER A 636 -52.47 6.19 4.23
CA SER A 636 -52.57 4.96 5.03
C SER A 636 -51.65 3.84 4.55
N GLN A 637 -51.32 3.79 3.25
CA GLN A 637 -50.43 2.78 2.68
C GLN A 637 -48.96 3.03 2.98
N TYR A 638 -48.58 4.30 3.19
CA TYR A 638 -47.19 4.71 3.38
C TYR A 638 -46.82 5.02 4.83
N ASN A 639 -47.78 5.14 5.74
CA ASN A 639 -47.57 5.68 7.10
C ASN A 639 -46.37 5.06 7.83
N THR A 640 -46.20 3.74 7.77
CA THR A 640 -45.13 3.02 8.48
C THR A 640 -43.77 3.05 7.76
N THR A 641 -43.71 3.42 6.49
CA THR A 641 -42.47 3.39 5.66
C THR A 641 -42.09 4.73 5.05
N ARG A 642 -42.93 5.77 5.24
CA ARG A 642 -42.85 7.08 4.61
C ARG A 642 -41.49 7.76 4.76
N ALA A 643 -40.91 7.77 5.97
CA ALA A 643 -39.62 8.41 6.23
C ALA A 643 -38.50 7.77 5.40
N THR A 644 -38.36 6.44 5.46
CA THR A 644 -37.36 5.68 4.70
C THR A 644 -37.55 5.79 3.19
N LEU A 645 -38.77 5.68 2.68
CA LEU A 645 -39.06 5.91 1.26
C LEU A 645 -38.71 7.34 0.81
N THR A 646 -38.95 8.33 1.67
CA THR A 646 -38.60 9.73 1.41
C THR A 646 -37.09 9.90 1.33
N VAL A 647 -36.34 9.40 2.32
CA VAL A 647 -34.87 9.48 2.37
C VAL A 647 -34.24 8.79 1.16
N PHE A 648 -34.65 7.55 0.86
CA PHE A 648 -34.14 6.80 -0.29
C PHE A 648 -34.42 7.50 -1.62
N THR A 649 -35.62 8.08 -1.78
CA THR A 649 -35.98 8.78 -3.02
C THR A 649 -35.20 10.09 -3.18
N ILE A 650 -34.96 10.83 -2.10
CA ILE A 650 -34.14 12.05 -2.13
C ILE A 650 -32.68 11.72 -2.47
N VAL A 651 -32.09 10.72 -1.81
CA VAL A 651 -30.70 10.31 -2.07
C VAL A 651 -30.55 9.79 -3.51
N ALA A 652 -31.47 8.95 -3.99
CA ALA A 652 -31.48 8.47 -5.37
C ALA A 652 -31.55 9.63 -6.38
N PHE A 653 -32.32 10.68 -6.09
CA PHE A 653 -32.37 11.87 -6.94
C PHE A 653 -31.06 12.66 -6.93
N LEU A 654 -30.46 12.88 -5.76
CA LEU A 654 -29.18 13.58 -5.63
C LEU A 654 -28.06 12.84 -6.38
N LEU A 655 -28.02 11.51 -6.26
CA LEU A 655 -27.09 10.66 -7.01
C LEU A 655 -27.31 10.80 -8.52
N LEU A 656 -28.55 10.62 -8.99
CA LEU A 656 -28.90 10.75 -10.41
C LEU A 656 -28.52 12.14 -10.97
N PHE A 657 -28.73 13.21 -10.19
CA PHE A 657 -28.32 14.56 -10.56
C PHE A 657 -26.79 14.70 -10.61
N GLY A 658 -26.08 14.18 -9.60
CA GLY A 658 -24.62 14.10 -9.58
C GLY A 658 -24.07 13.37 -10.80
N THR A 659 -24.60 12.18 -11.11
CA THR A 659 -24.24 11.37 -12.28
C THR A 659 -24.51 12.12 -13.58
N PHE A 660 -25.56 12.93 -13.66
CA PHE A 660 -25.79 13.78 -14.84
C PHE A 660 -24.70 14.86 -15.00
N VAL A 661 -24.37 15.60 -13.93
CA VAL A 661 -23.38 16.68 -13.96
C VAL A 661 -21.97 16.15 -14.24
N VAL A 662 -21.57 15.09 -13.55
CA VAL A 662 -20.26 14.44 -13.74
C VAL A 662 -20.19 13.77 -15.12
N GLY A 663 -21.29 13.19 -15.60
CA GLY A 663 -21.39 12.64 -16.95
C GLY A 663 -21.17 13.69 -18.05
N LEU A 664 -21.70 14.92 -17.91
CA LEU A 664 -21.42 16.02 -18.82
C LEU A 664 -19.94 16.38 -18.84
N ARG A 665 -19.30 16.42 -17.67
CA ARG A 665 -17.87 16.68 -17.55
C ARG A 665 -17.06 15.57 -18.23
N CYS A 666 -17.34 14.30 -17.95
CA CYS A 666 -16.68 13.17 -18.59
C CYS A 666 -16.86 13.19 -20.12
N PHE A 667 -18.06 13.52 -20.61
CA PHE A 667 -18.32 13.62 -22.04
C PHE A 667 -17.50 14.72 -22.72
N SER A 668 -17.26 15.85 -22.04
CA SER A 668 -16.38 16.91 -22.53
C SER A 668 -14.90 16.48 -22.64
N ASP A 669 -14.52 15.44 -21.90
CA ASP A 669 -13.15 14.92 -21.83
C ASP A 669 -12.89 13.72 -22.78
N PHE A 670 -13.88 13.28 -23.56
CA PHE A 670 -13.72 12.19 -24.55
C PHE A 670 -12.69 12.57 -25.62
N ASP A 671 -11.95 11.56 -26.11
CA ASP A 671 -10.87 11.66 -27.10
C ASP A 671 -9.68 12.53 -26.68
N ARG A 672 -9.54 12.88 -25.39
CA ARG A 672 -8.41 13.68 -24.88
C ARG A 672 -7.25 12.84 -24.31
N GLY A 673 -7.13 11.59 -24.75
CA GLY A 673 -6.01 10.70 -24.40
C GLY A 673 -6.18 9.85 -23.13
N LEU A 674 -7.39 9.77 -22.56
CA LEU A 674 -7.66 9.00 -21.33
C LEU A 674 -7.96 7.51 -21.56
N LEU A 675 -8.35 7.14 -22.79
CA LEU A 675 -8.78 5.78 -23.16
C LEU A 675 -7.75 4.67 -22.83
N PRO A 676 -6.43 4.82 -23.07
CA PRO A 676 -5.45 3.80 -22.71
C PRO A 676 -5.42 3.52 -21.21
N SER A 677 -5.50 4.57 -20.37
CA SER A 677 -5.53 4.43 -18.89
C SER A 677 -6.85 3.82 -18.37
N LYS A 678 -7.96 3.94 -19.12
CA LYS A 678 -9.25 3.31 -18.79
C LYS A 678 -9.31 1.82 -19.13
N VAL A 679 -8.74 1.44 -20.29
CA VAL A 679 -8.91 0.10 -20.89
C VAL A 679 -7.70 -0.82 -20.66
N HIS A 680 -6.48 -0.28 -20.59
CA HIS A 680 -5.24 -1.04 -20.49
C HIS A 680 -4.51 -0.88 -19.15
N GLY A 681 -4.89 0.12 -18.32
CA GLY A 681 -4.23 0.47 -17.06
C GLY A 681 -4.34 -0.53 -15.91
N GLN A 682 -4.80 -1.77 -16.14
CA GLN A 682 -4.98 -2.80 -15.10
C GLN A 682 -4.15 -4.07 -15.29
N SER A 683 -3.35 -4.17 -16.35
CA SER A 683 -2.34 -5.23 -16.48
C SER A 683 -1.02 -4.59 -16.89
N TYR A 684 -0.07 -4.58 -15.96
CA TYR A 684 1.30 -4.15 -16.23
C TYR A 684 1.96 -5.15 -17.19
N LYS A 685 2.27 -4.73 -18.41
CA LYS A 685 3.25 -5.41 -19.27
C LYS A 685 4.57 -4.66 -19.14
N PRO A 686 5.63 -5.26 -18.56
CA PRO A 686 6.96 -4.67 -18.68
C PRO A 686 7.37 -4.68 -20.14
N VAL A 687 7.80 -3.52 -20.65
CA VAL A 687 8.45 -3.44 -21.96
C VAL A 687 9.81 -4.15 -21.84
N SER A 688 10.01 -5.21 -22.62
CA SER A 688 11.30 -5.88 -22.75
C SER A 688 12.29 -4.91 -23.39
N THR A 689 13.21 -4.37 -22.60
CA THR A 689 14.41 -3.73 -23.13
C THR A 689 15.42 -4.84 -23.37
N LYS A 690 15.64 -5.21 -24.63
CA LYS A 690 16.76 -6.08 -25.01
C LYS A 690 18.06 -5.37 -24.64
N VAL A 691 18.77 -5.89 -23.64
CA VAL A 691 20.17 -5.54 -23.37
C VAL A 691 20.98 -6.74 -23.79
N ASP A 692 21.85 -6.55 -24.78
CA ASP A 692 22.72 -7.60 -25.31
C ASP A 692 23.72 -8.03 -24.22
N LEU A 693 23.55 -9.28 -23.76
CA LEU A 693 24.32 -9.93 -22.71
C LEU A 693 25.41 -10.81 -23.34
N PHE A 694 26.61 -10.26 -23.49
CA PHE A 694 27.85 -11.06 -23.47
C PHE A 694 28.99 -10.25 -22.86
N ASN A 695 29.24 -10.45 -21.56
CA ASN A 695 30.62 -10.55 -21.08
C ASN A 695 30.69 -11.25 -19.71
N ASN A 696 31.38 -12.39 -19.68
CA ASN A 696 31.72 -13.15 -18.48
C ASN A 696 32.72 -12.34 -17.63
N GLY A 697 32.37 -12.05 -16.37
CA GLY A 697 33.25 -11.41 -15.39
C GLY A 697 33.01 -11.97 -13.98
N ASN A 698 34.10 -12.14 -13.22
CA ASN A 698 34.21 -12.96 -12.01
C ASN A 698 33.39 -12.50 -10.77
N MET A 699 32.56 -13.45 -10.31
CA MET A 699 31.99 -13.82 -9.00
C MET A 699 32.44 -13.22 -7.62
N SER A 700 32.98 -12.00 -7.48
CA SER A 700 33.35 -11.48 -6.13
C SER A 700 32.83 -10.10 -5.73
N GLN A 701 31.90 -9.52 -6.48
CA GLN A 701 31.19 -8.31 -6.06
C GLN A 701 29.69 -8.50 -6.13
N ARG A 702 29.09 -8.71 -4.95
CA ARG A 702 27.68 -8.42 -4.74
C ARG A 702 27.49 -6.90 -4.85
N GLN A 703 27.45 -6.40 -6.08
CA GLN A 703 26.59 -5.26 -6.35
C GLN A 703 25.17 -5.76 -6.12
N SER A 704 24.54 -5.28 -5.04
CA SER A 704 23.10 -5.21 -4.99
C SER A 704 22.60 -4.69 -6.34
N SER A 705 21.48 -5.22 -6.82
CA SER A 705 20.81 -4.99 -8.11
C SER A 705 20.47 -3.52 -8.47
N TYR A 706 21.14 -2.53 -7.87
CA TYR A 706 20.83 -1.11 -7.83
C TYR A 706 21.44 -0.24 -8.94
N ASN A 707 22.01 -0.82 -10.00
CA ASN A 707 22.20 -0.07 -11.26
C ASN A 707 20.95 -0.03 -12.16
N GLY A 708 19.81 -0.50 -11.64
CA GLY A 708 18.49 -0.43 -12.30
C GLY A 708 17.53 0.61 -11.74
N GLY A 709 17.98 1.50 -10.85
CA GLY A 709 17.19 2.67 -10.45
C GLY A 709 17.27 3.72 -11.55
N SER A 710 16.30 3.75 -12.47
CA SER A 710 16.19 4.87 -13.40
C SER A 710 16.11 6.17 -12.61
N VAL A 711 17.14 7.01 -12.72
CA VAL A 711 16.99 8.44 -12.50
C VAL A 711 15.87 8.88 -13.44
N LEU A 712 14.81 9.50 -12.91
CA LEU A 712 13.85 10.24 -13.72
C LEU A 712 14.64 11.35 -14.44
N ALA A 713 15.14 11.05 -15.63
CA ALA A 713 15.67 12.05 -16.53
C ALA A 713 14.52 12.99 -16.94
N PRO A 714 14.78 14.30 -17.10
CA PRO A 714 13.77 15.25 -17.56
C PRO A 714 13.39 14.86 -18.99
N ARG A 715 12.19 14.29 -19.18
CA ARG A 715 11.67 14.07 -20.53
C ARG A 715 11.24 15.41 -21.11
N ILE A 716 12.17 15.98 -21.87
CA ILE A 716 11.95 17.03 -22.86
C ILE A 716 10.83 16.57 -23.81
N SER A 717 9.87 17.45 -24.04
CA SER A 717 8.85 17.34 -25.08
C SER A 717 9.49 17.26 -26.46
N ILE A 718 8.91 16.49 -27.39
CA ILE A 718 8.55 16.92 -28.75
C ILE A 718 7.75 15.78 -29.39
N GLU A 719 6.54 16.16 -29.82
CA GLU A 719 5.54 15.44 -30.64
C GLU A 719 4.79 14.22 -30.06
#